data_AF-A0A936VXZ7-F1
#
_entry.id   AF-A0A936VXZ7-F1
#
_cell.length_a   1.000
_cell.length_b   1.000
_cell.length_c   1.000
_cell.angle_alpha   90.00
_cell.angle_beta   90.00
_cell.angle_gamma   90.00
#
_symmetry.space_group_name_H-M   'P 1'
#
loop_
_entity.id
_entity.type
_entity.pdbx_description
1 polymer ?
#
loop_
_entity_poly.entity_id
_entity_poly.type
_entity_poly.pdbx_seq_one_letter_code
_entity_poly.pdbx_strand_id
1 'polypeptide(L)'
;MKVLQFCIVIIFIGFISSCFPPVEESAKTLDYKLEDETVQKILQYQDERKTDSLLSYFTSTEPKYKLLASKAFASIKDSNAIPGLISLLSDENEIVRASAAFSLGQIGSSKAEAALIKAFIAVDSIGPYLNTNAKILEAIGKCGTDSSLVLISNIKSYSAKDILLVRAQMSAFFHFAKRDKFNVNSLEQVFRILENPNYDPEAKLIAAHYLMRFKELNISNYFDRLKKLCVEEKNSEIRMALVGALSKIPNPQTLVTLDELYSRGLDVRVLSNLFKGLNQSFKTGQANSFALRAVQNPSMHVAIPAANYLLDNASVDIIEELKTLADQGSLPWQVKSIVYASLLKKIPHYMVLTRDGYVYRLKDLIGKSKSTYEKAAYIKALSEIPKELPYIVGLYSDQANSFENITIAEAIKKNVERQDFVLTFPGKFNPIYNQLTKYFTDNVLRGDQGVMAIMSELFLKDRQLVEKYVRPDSLLKMGKEKLNLPRDIETWNAVEKLLVERYQKGKFYPKKIEYNHPVDWKKVAILKDSIFIKINTDKGEINAVLITKNAATTVMNFVQLIKEDFFKGKIFHRVVPNFVVQAGCPRGDGYGSLDYTIRTEISELNFLATGMLGMASAGNDTESCQFFITHSPTPHLDGNYTVFGKVIGGLEVLLTLSQGDKIIDIKLL
;
A
#
# COMPACT_ATOMS: atom_id res chain seq x y z
N MET A 1 -56.37 -21.69 13.48
CA MET A 1 -56.92 -20.41 12.97
C MET A 1 -56.24 -19.30 13.74
N LYS A 2 -55.28 -18.60 13.12
CA LYS A 2 -55.49 -17.30 12.44
C LYS A 2 -55.60 -16.18 13.49
N VAL A 3 -54.80 -15.11 13.56
CA VAL A 3 -54.00 -14.38 12.56
C VAL A 3 -53.20 -13.28 13.31
N LEU A 4 -51.96 -12.96 12.85
CA LEU A 4 -51.06 -11.82 13.20
C LEU A 4 -50.49 -11.78 14.64
N GLN A 5 -49.19 -11.88 14.96
CA GLN A 5 -47.90 -11.65 14.29
C GLN A 5 -47.63 -10.21 13.79
N PHE A 6 -46.46 -9.71 14.15
CA PHE A 6 -45.75 -8.48 13.74
C PHE A 6 -45.92 -7.20 14.57
N CYS A 7 -44.75 -6.63 14.91
CA CYS A 7 -44.47 -5.33 15.51
C CYS A 7 -44.38 -5.28 17.05
N ILE A 8 -43.13 -5.24 17.51
CA ILE A 8 -42.56 -4.52 18.67
C ILE A 8 -41.62 -5.46 19.45
N VAL A 9 -40.50 -5.78 18.81
CA VAL A 9 -39.22 -6.04 19.49
C VAL A 9 -38.25 -5.06 18.84
N ILE A 10 -38.30 -3.79 19.27
CA ILE A 10 -37.27 -2.81 18.92
C ILE A 10 -36.08 -3.10 19.83
N ILE A 11 -35.06 -3.59 19.16
CA ILE A 11 -33.75 -3.97 19.63
C ILE A 11 -33.04 -2.77 20.28
N PHE A 12 -32.66 -2.94 21.55
CA PHE A 12 -31.59 -2.18 22.20
C PHE A 12 -30.25 -2.61 21.57
N ILE A 13 -29.85 -2.01 20.45
CA ILE A 13 -28.45 -2.00 20.02
C ILE A 13 -27.85 -0.71 20.59
N GLY A 14 -27.03 -0.89 21.63
CA GLY A 14 -26.11 0.14 22.07
C GLY A 14 -25.15 0.46 20.93
N PHE A 15 -25.36 1.62 20.32
CA PHE A 15 -24.35 2.27 19.50
C PHE A 15 -23.15 2.57 20.42
N ILE A 16 -22.13 1.72 20.38
CA ILE A 16 -20.77 2.19 20.61
C ILE A 16 -20.45 3.03 19.38
N SER A 17 -20.85 4.30 19.44
CA SER A 17 -20.34 5.33 18.54
C SER A 17 -18.84 5.35 18.72
N SER A 18 -18.10 4.77 17.78
CA SER A 18 -16.80 5.30 17.43
C SER A 18 -17.07 6.70 16.89
N CYS A 19 -17.18 7.66 17.81
CA CYS A 19 -17.18 9.06 17.47
C CYS A 19 -15.91 9.28 16.65
N PHE A 20 -16.12 9.52 15.36
CA PHE A 20 -15.23 10.33 14.55
C PHE A 20 -14.78 11.48 15.47
N PRO A 21 -13.48 11.78 15.61
CA PRO A 21 -13.12 13.01 16.30
C PRO A 21 -13.97 14.10 15.64
N PRO A 22 -14.73 14.90 16.41
CA PRO A 22 -15.39 16.05 15.81
C PRO A 22 -14.30 16.75 15.00
N VAL A 23 -14.58 17.03 13.73
CA VAL A 23 -13.77 17.97 12.96
C VAL A 23 -13.57 19.13 13.91
N GLU A 24 -12.35 19.32 14.39
CA GLU A 24 -12.07 20.20 15.52
C GLU A 24 -12.80 21.52 15.29
N GLU A 25 -13.72 21.81 16.21
CA GLU A 25 -14.47 23.05 16.21
C GLU A 25 -13.45 24.19 16.24
N SER A 26 -13.56 25.10 15.27
CA SER A 26 -12.88 26.40 15.15
C SER A 26 -11.49 26.48 14.51
N ALA A 27 -11.12 25.65 13.53
CA ALA A 27 -10.31 26.20 12.44
C ALA A 27 -11.25 27.02 11.55
N LYS A 28 -11.10 28.37 11.49
CA LYS A 28 -11.73 29.17 10.43
C LYS A 28 -11.36 28.49 9.12
N THR A 29 -12.28 27.81 8.45
CA THR A 29 -12.04 27.26 7.12
C THR A 29 -12.47 28.34 6.13
N LEU A 30 -11.65 28.56 5.11
CA LEU A 30 -12.07 29.33 3.95
C LEU A 30 -13.10 28.47 3.22
N ASP A 31 -14.37 28.73 3.49
CA ASP A 31 -15.44 28.03 2.84
C ASP A 31 -15.58 28.50 1.39
N TYR A 32 -15.89 27.57 0.50
CA TYR A 32 -16.13 27.84 -0.90
C TYR A 32 -17.23 26.93 -1.42
N LYS A 33 -18.02 27.46 -2.34
CA LYS A 33 -19.15 26.78 -2.95
C LYS A 33 -18.71 26.18 -4.27
N LEU A 34 -19.10 24.93 -4.55
CA LEU A 34 -18.79 24.29 -5.82
C LEU A 34 -19.58 24.90 -6.98
N GLU A 35 -20.63 25.67 -6.69
CA GLU A 35 -21.41 26.44 -7.65
C GLU A 35 -20.71 27.72 -8.13
N ASP A 36 -19.66 28.18 -7.44
CA ASP A 36 -18.89 29.35 -7.83
C ASP A 36 -18.09 29.07 -9.12
N GLU A 37 -18.36 29.82 -10.18
CA GLU A 37 -17.73 29.63 -11.50
C GLU A 37 -16.21 29.76 -11.46
N THR A 38 -15.67 30.63 -10.61
CA THR A 38 -14.22 30.80 -10.47
C THR A 38 -13.60 29.60 -9.75
N VAL A 39 -14.30 29.08 -8.73
CA VAL A 39 -13.90 27.84 -8.06
C VAL A 39 -13.88 26.68 -9.05
N GLN A 40 -14.95 26.48 -9.82
CA GLN A 40 -15.01 25.43 -10.84
C GLN A 40 -13.89 25.57 -11.87
N LYS A 41 -13.58 26.80 -12.28
CA LYS A 41 -12.49 27.07 -13.23
C LYS A 41 -11.12 26.73 -12.66
N ILE A 42 -10.85 27.04 -11.39
CA ILE A 42 -9.60 26.65 -10.71
C ILE A 42 -9.50 25.13 -10.58
N LEU A 43 -10.60 24.46 -10.21
CA LEU A 43 -10.64 23.00 -10.11
C LEU A 43 -10.48 22.32 -11.48
N GLN A 44 -11.07 22.87 -12.54
CA GLN A 44 -10.83 22.43 -13.93
C GLN A 44 -9.35 22.57 -14.29
N TYR A 45 -8.70 23.70 -13.96
CA TYR A 45 -7.27 23.88 -14.22
C TYR A 45 -6.38 22.93 -13.43
N GLN A 46 -6.76 22.59 -12.20
CA GLN A 46 -6.10 21.54 -11.43
C GLN A 46 -6.19 20.21 -12.18
N ASP A 47 -7.39 19.80 -12.59
CA ASP A 47 -7.65 18.54 -13.29
C ASP A 47 -6.94 18.47 -14.66
N GLU A 48 -6.94 19.56 -15.41
CA GLU A 48 -6.20 19.67 -16.68
C GLU A 48 -4.68 19.81 -16.51
N ARG A 49 -4.18 19.92 -15.27
CA ARG A 49 -2.75 20.17 -14.95
C ARG A 49 -2.21 21.46 -15.56
N LYS A 50 -3.02 22.53 -15.63
CA LYS A 50 -2.65 23.84 -16.20
C LYS A 50 -1.92 24.75 -15.20
N THR A 51 -0.62 24.49 -15.00
CA THR A 51 0.25 25.27 -14.10
C THR A 51 0.13 26.78 -14.32
N ASP A 52 0.35 27.28 -15.54
CA ASP A 52 0.39 28.72 -15.81
C ASP A 52 -0.94 29.42 -15.48
N SER A 53 -2.06 28.75 -15.79
CA SER A 53 -3.40 29.27 -15.47
C SER A 53 -3.64 29.33 -13.97
N LEU A 54 -3.18 28.34 -13.20
CA LEU A 54 -3.29 28.32 -11.74
C LEU A 54 -2.44 29.40 -11.07
N LEU A 55 -1.23 29.64 -11.58
CA LEU A 55 -0.32 30.67 -11.02
C LEU A 55 -0.93 32.07 -11.09
N SER A 56 -1.79 32.35 -12.07
CA SER A 56 -2.49 33.64 -12.18
C SER A 56 -3.39 33.97 -10.97
N TYR A 57 -3.84 32.95 -10.22
CA TYR A 57 -4.70 33.16 -9.05
C TYR A 57 -3.91 33.42 -7.75
N PHE A 58 -2.58 33.29 -7.74
CA PHE A 58 -1.77 33.52 -6.54
C PHE A 58 -1.79 34.99 -6.09
N THR A 59 -2.07 35.91 -7.01
CA THR A 59 -2.19 37.35 -6.74
C THR A 59 -3.64 37.79 -6.55
N SER A 60 -4.60 36.86 -6.50
CA SER A 60 -6.01 37.20 -6.31
C SER A 60 -6.24 37.89 -4.96
N THR A 61 -7.14 38.89 -4.96
CA THR A 61 -7.61 39.55 -3.74
C THR A 61 -8.43 38.60 -2.85
N GLU A 62 -9.06 37.58 -3.45
CA GLU A 62 -9.91 36.61 -2.77
C GLU A 62 -9.09 35.44 -2.19
N PRO A 63 -9.02 35.26 -0.86
CA PRO A 63 -8.19 34.23 -0.25
C PRO A 63 -8.57 32.79 -0.64
N LYS A 64 -9.87 32.53 -0.92
CA LYS A 64 -10.35 31.21 -1.36
C LYS A 64 -9.74 30.78 -2.71
N TYR A 65 -9.51 31.72 -3.62
CA TYR A 65 -8.93 31.41 -4.94
C TYR A 65 -7.42 31.14 -4.82
N LYS A 66 -6.71 31.93 -4.01
CA LYS A 66 -5.31 31.66 -3.66
C LYS A 66 -5.15 30.29 -3.01
N LEU A 67 -6.04 29.96 -2.07
CA LEU A 67 -6.08 28.66 -1.39
C LEU A 67 -6.24 27.50 -2.39
N LEU A 68 -7.27 27.54 -3.25
CA LEU A 68 -7.55 26.48 -4.21
C LEU A 68 -6.40 26.31 -5.21
N ALA A 69 -5.91 27.43 -5.77
CA ALA A 69 -4.80 27.40 -6.71
C ALA A 69 -3.51 26.87 -6.07
N SER A 70 -3.24 27.24 -4.82
CA SER A 70 -2.12 26.71 -4.05
C SER A 70 -2.27 25.20 -3.84
N LYS A 71 -3.42 24.74 -3.33
CA LYS A 71 -3.71 23.32 -3.06
C LYS A 71 -3.59 22.44 -4.31
N ALA A 72 -3.93 22.95 -5.48
CA ALA A 72 -3.78 22.22 -6.74
C ALA A 72 -2.35 21.67 -6.93
N PHE A 73 -1.32 22.39 -6.48
CA PHE A 73 0.07 21.96 -6.62
C PHE A 73 0.48 20.82 -5.69
N ALA A 74 -0.32 20.47 -4.67
CA ALA A 74 -0.15 19.23 -3.94
C ALA A 74 -0.35 17.99 -4.83
N SER A 75 -1.24 18.10 -5.82
CA SER A 75 -1.57 17.05 -6.79
C SER A 75 -0.69 17.13 -8.04
N ILE A 76 -0.48 18.35 -8.57
CA ILE A 76 0.28 18.57 -9.81
C ILE A 76 1.78 18.33 -9.60
N LYS A 77 2.31 18.73 -8.44
CA LYS A 77 3.73 18.60 -8.05
C LYS A 77 4.72 19.22 -9.05
N ASP A 78 4.31 20.24 -9.80
CA ASP A 78 5.18 20.97 -10.73
C ASP A 78 6.11 21.93 -9.97
N SER A 79 7.41 21.78 -10.16
CA SER A 79 8.43 22.61 -9.53
C SER A 79 8.41 24.08 -9.98
N ASN A 80 7.78 24.39 -11.12
CA ASN A 80 7.62 25.76 -11.60
C ASN A 80 6.77 26.62 -10.65
N ALA A 81 5.92 26.02 -9.82
CA ALA A 81 5.10 26.75 -8.85
C ALA A 81 5.85 27.16 -7.58
N ILE A 82 7.06 26.65 -7.34
CA ILE A 82 7.82 26.89 -6.10
C ILE A 82 7.98 28.39 -5.80
N PRO A 83 8.42 29.26 -6.75
CA PRO A 83 8.59 30.68 -6.44
C PRO A 83 7.29 31.37 -6.00
N GLY A 84 6.17 31.05 -6.66
CA GLY A 84 4.84 31.57 -6.31
C GLY A 84 4.33 31.02 -4.97
N LEU A 85 4.57 29.74 -4.68
CA LEU A 85 4.19 29.18 -3.39
C LEU A 85 5.02 29.78 -2.25
N ILE A 86 6.30 30.08 -2.49
CA ILE A 86 7.16 30.78 -1.51
C ILE A 86 6.61 32.17 -1.19
N SER A 87 6.09 32.92 -2.17
CA SER A 87 5.50 34.24 -1.87
C SER A 87 4.25 34.12 -1.00
N LEU A 88 3.42 33.09 -1.22
CA LEU A 88 2.22 32.80 -0.42
C LEU A 88 2.52 32.38 1.03
N LEU A 89 3.75 31.99 1.38
CA LEU A 89 4.13 31.77 2.79
C LEU A 89 4.04 33.05 3.63
N SER A 90 4.01 34.21 2.98
CA SER A 90 3.87 35.53 3.60
C SER A 90 2.46 36.14 3.47
N ASP A 91 1.47 35.39 3.02
CA ASP A 91 0.10 35.89 2.77
C ASP A 91 -0.59 36.41 4.04
N GLU A 92 -1.49 37.38 3.95
CA GLU A 92 -2.23 37.87 5.13
C GLU A 92 -3.11 36.78 5.76
N ASN A 93 -3.59 35.82 4.96
CA ASN A 93 -4.44 34.74 5.43
C ASN A 93 -3.63 33.48 5.83
N GLU A 94 -3.74 33.06 7.08
CA GLU A 94 -3.03 31.88 7.62
C GLU A 94 -3.30 30.59 6.82
N ILE A 95 -4.53 30.38 6.35
CA ILE A 95 -4.91 29.16 5.64
C ILE A 95 -4.22 29.09 4.28
N VAL A 96 -4.03 30.25 3.63
CA VAL A 96 -3.28 30.35 2.37
C VAL A 96 -1.80 30.04 2.62
N ARG A 97 -1.21 30.57 3.71
CA ARG A 97 0.17 30.23 4.12
C ARG A 97 0.33 28.73 4.37
N ALA A 98 -0.57 28.14 5.15
CA ALA A 98 -0.56 26.71 5.48
C ALA A 98 -0.70 25.84 4.23
N SER A 99 -1.58 26.22 3.29
CA SER A 99 -1.72 25.57 1.99
C SER A 99 -0.46 25.64 1.14
N ALA A 100 0.21 26.79 1.14
CA ALA A 100 1.46 26.98 0.42
C ALA A 100 2.57 26.08 0.99
N ALA A 101 2.70 26.03 2.32
CA ALA A 101 3.63 25.13 2.99
C ALA A 101 3.33 23.65 2.68
N PHE A 102 2.06 23.24 2.79
CA PHE A 102 1.62 21.88 2.45
C PHE A 102 2.03 21.51 1.00
N SER A 103 1.72 22.38 0.04
CA SER A 103 1.99 22.14 -1.38
C SER A 103 3.49 22.10 -1.70
N LEU A 104 4.29 22.98 -1.08
CA LEU A 104 5.76 22.92 -1.15
C LEU A 104 6.30 21.58 -0.62
N GLY A 105 5.73 21.10 0.49
CA GLY A 105 6.04 19.78 1.05
C GLY A 105 5.73 18.63 0.10
N GLN A 106 4.58 18.68 -0.59
CA GLN A 106 4.17 17.65 -1.56
C GLN A 106 5.00 17.67 -2.85
N ILE A 107 5.45 18.86 -3.30
CA ILE A 107 6.45 18.98 -4.38
C ILE A 107 7.77 18.34 -3.95
N GLY A 108 8.13 18.46 -2.66
CA GLY A 108 9.28 17.76 -2.08
C GLY A 108 10.65 18.29 -2.52
N SER A 109 10.71 19.49 -3.09
CA SER A 109 11.97 20.08 -3.57
C SER A 109 12.73 20.78 -2.44
N SER A 110 14.02 20.48 -2.29
CA SER A 110 14.91 21.14 -1.32
C SER A 110 15.04 22.66 -1.56
N LYS A 111 14.70 23.16 -2.76
CA LYS A 111 14.65 24.60 -3.05
C LYS A 111 13.70 25.38 -2.13
N ALA A 112 12.70 24.71 -1.54
CA ALA A 112 11.75 25.32 -0.62
C ALA A 112 12.27 25.43 0.82
N GLU A 113 13.32 24.70 1.19
CA GLU A 113 13.76 24.52 2.58
C GLU A 113 14.07 25.85 3.27
N ALA A 114 14.92 26.69 2.67
CA ALA A 114 15.31 27.96 3.26
C ALA A 114 14.11 28.90 3.47
N ALA A 115 13.17 28.92 2.52
CA ALA A 115 11.95 29.72 2.61
C ALA A 115 11.00 29.20 3.70
N LEU A 116 10.84 27.88 3.81
CA LEU A 116 10.03 27.25 4.86
C LEU A 116 10.58 27.54 6.26
N ILE A 117 11.91 27.43 6.45
CA ILE A 117 12.57 27.77 7.72
C ILE A 117 12.34 29.25 8.04
N LYS A 118 12.53 30.15 7.07
CA LYS A 118 12.31 31.59 7.26
C LYS A 118 10.85 31.93 7.59
N ALA A 119 9.89 31.19 7.02
CA ALA A 119 8.47 31.39 7.25
C ALA A 119 7.97 30.79 8.57
N PHE A 120 8.77 29.95 9.25
CA PHE A 120 8.44 29.41 10.56
C PHE A 120 8.51 30.52 11.61
N ILE A 121 7.38 30.81 12.27
CA ILE A 121 7.30 31.87 13.27
C ILE A 121 7.26 31.22 14.65
N ALA A 122 8.30 31.40 15.45
CA ALA A 122 8.32 30.95 16.83
C ALA A 122 7.38 31.82 17.68
N VAL A 123 6.13 31.39 17.82
CA VAL A 123 5.12 31.98 18.72
C VAL A 123 4.60 30.91 19.68
N ASP A 124 4.13 31.34 20.85
CA ASP A 124 3.48 30.47 21.84
C ASP A 124 2.27 29.76 21.22
N SER A 125 1.88 28.65 21.83
CA SER A 125 0.87 27.67 21.38
C SER A 125 -0.54 28.19 21.10
N ILE A 126 -0.76 29.50 21.27
CA ILE A 126 -2.04 30.21 21.10
C ILE A 126 -1.91 31.29 20.00
N GLY A 127 -0.78 31.33 19.28
CA GLY A 127 -0.51 32.31 18.22
C GLY A 127 -1.27 32.05 16.91
N PRO A 128 -1.44 33.07 16.06
CA PRO A 128 -2.26 33.03 14.84
C PRO A 128 -1.63 32.26 13.66
N TYR A 129 -0.55 31.51 13.89
CA TYR A 129 0.23 30.82 12.84
C TYR A 129 0.42 29.32 13.12
N LEU A 130 -0.38 28.76 14.02
CA LEU A 130 -0.27 27.36 14.44
C LEU A 130 -0.41 26.39 13.27
N ASN A 131 -1.41 26.61 12.39
CA ASN A 131 -1.64 25.76 11.22
C ASN A 131 -0.49 25.89 10.22
N THR A 132 -0.01 27.12 10.02
CA THR A 132 1.12 27.39 9.13
C THR A 132 2.38 26.68 9.62
N ASN A 133 2.74 26.84 10.90
CA ASN A 133 3.91 26.20 11.49
C ASN A 133 3.83 24.67 11.43
N ALA A 134 2.66 24.09 11.67
CA ALA A 134 2.45 22.65 11.56
C ALA A 134 2.70 22.15 10.13
N LYS A 135 2.14 22.83 9.11
CA LYS A 135 2.39 22.48 7.71
C LYS A 135 3.84 22.72 7.28
N ILE A 136 4.50 23.74 7.83
CA ILE A 136 5.93 23.98 7.60
C ILE A 136 6.77 22.82 8.15
N LEU A 137 6.53 22.37 9.38
CA LEU A 137 7.25 21.24 9.97
C LEU A 137 7.11 19.97 9.10
N GLU A 138 5.88 19.64 8.70
CA GLU A 138 5.62 18.49 7.82
C GLU A 138 6.32 18.64 6.46
N ALA A 139 6.26 19.84 5.86
CA ALA A 139 6.91 20.15 4.59
C ALA A 139 8.44 20.01 4.67
N ILE A 140 9.06 20.52 5.74
CA ILE A 140 10.49 20.34 6.01
C ILE A 140 10.82 18.85 6.17
N GLY A 141 9.96 18.05 6.80
CA GLY A 141 10.12 16.59 6.84
C GLY A 141 10.25 15.96 5.46
N LYS A 142 9.47 16.44 4.49
CA LYS A 142 9.44 15.92 3.11
C LYS A 142 10.61 16.41 2.25
N CYS A 143 11.00 17.68 2.37
CA CYS A 143 11.99 18.31 1.47
C CYS A 143 13.31 18.74 2.11
N GLY A 144 13.38 18.84 3.44
CA GLY A 144 14.52 19.39 4.18
C GLY A 144 15.73 18.47 4.23
N THR A 145 16.87 19.04 4.63
CA THR A 145 18.18 18.38 4.77
C THR A 145 18.46 17.94 6.21
N ASP A 146 19.63 17.34 6.45
CA ASP A 146 20.08 16.96 7.79
C ASP A 146 20.20 18.17 8.73
N SER A 147 20.52 19.35 8.20
CA SER A 147 20.54 20.60 8.95
C SER A 147 19.16 20.93 9.54
N SER A 148 18.11 20.83 8.73
CA SER A 148 16.74 21.02 9.20
C SER A 148 16.29 19.96 10.21
N LEU A 149 16.73 18.72 10.03
CA LEU A 149 16.46 17.65 11.00
C LEU A 149 17.06 17.97 12.38
N VAL A 150 18.27 18.53 12.43
CA VAL A 150 18.89 19.00 13.68
C VAL A 150 18.08 20.13 14.31
N LEU A 151 17.61 21.09 13.52
CA LEU A 151 16.79 22.21 14.03
C LEU A 151 15.49 21.69 14.65
N ILE A 152 14.74 20.84 13.94
CA ILE A 152 13.45 20.33 14.40
C ILE A 152 13.62 19.40 15.61
N SER A 153 14.67 18.58 15.66
CA SER A 153 14.90 17.67 16.80
C SER A 153 15.32 18.38 18.08
N ASN A 154 15.80 19.62 17.98
CA ASN A 154 16.13 20.47 19.13
C ASN A 154 14.92 21.19 19.73
N ILE A 155 13.75 21.18 19.07
CA ILE A 155 12.53 21.77 19.60
C ILE A 155 11.97 20.84 20.69
N LYS A 156 12.26 21.16 21.96
CA LYS A 156 11.79 20.40 23.13
C LYS A 156 10.63 21.06 23.87
N SER A 157 10.27 22.28 23.48
CA SER A 157 9.26 23.10 24.17
C SER A 157 7.84 22.58 24.02
N TYR A 158 7.53 21.77 23.00
CA TYR A 158 6.19 21.26 22.79
C TYR A 158 5.75 20.30 23.91
N SER A 159 4.66 20.67 24.55
CA SER A 159 3.93 19.97 25.60
C SER A 159 2.78 19.14 25.03
N ALA A 160 2.13 18.34 25.88
CA ALA A 160 0.95 17.56 25.49
C ALA A 160 -0.25 18.41 25.03
N LYS A 161 -0.27 19.70 25.37
CA LYS A 161 -1.32 20.63 24.94
C LYS A 161 -1.13 21.10 23.49
N ASP A 162 0.08 20.96 22.94
CA ASP A 162 0.46 21.48 21.63
C ASP A 162 0.18 20.45 20.53
N ILE A 163 -1.03 19.87 20.53
CA ILE A 163 -1.41 18.68 19.75
C ILE A 163 -0.97 18.80 18.29
N LEU A 164 -1.34 19.90 17.64
CA LEU A 164 -1.08 20.11 16.22
C LEU A 164 0.43 20.21 15.90
N LEU A 165 1.22 20.89 16.73
CA LEU A 165 2.66 21.01 16.53
C LEU A 165 3.41 19.71 16.85
N VAL A 166 2.97 18.98 17.88
CA VAL A 166 3.53 17.66 18.21
C VAL A 166 3.27 16.67 17.09
N ARG A 167 2.03 16.60 16.57
CA ARG A 167 1.71 15.77 15.39
C ARG A 167 2.59 16.13 14.20
N ALA A 168 2.70 17.41 13.90
CA ALA A 168 3.52 17.89 12.79
C ALA A 168 5.02 17.58 12.96
N GLN A 169 5.57 17.70 14.17
CA GLN A 169 6.95 17.34 14.47
C GLN A 169 7.18 15.82 14.27
N MET A 170 6.24 14.98 14.74
CA MET A 170 6.32 13.53 14.53
C MET A 170 6.19 13.16 13.05
N SER A 171 5.30 13.82 12.30
CA SER A 171 5.20 13.65 10.85
C SER A 171 6.47 14.07 10.13
N ALA A 172 7.10 15.16 10.57
CA ALA A 172 8.38 15.60 10.03
C ALA A 172 9.45 14.52 10.20
N PHE A 173 9.59 13.98 11.42
CA PHE A 173 10.51 12.88 11.69
C PHE A 173 10.19 11.64 10.87
N PHE A 174 8.91 11.26 10.75
CA PHE A 174 8.49 10.14 9.92
C PHE A 174 8.90 10.33 8.44
N HIS A 175 8.77 11.53 7.90
CA HIS A 175 9.19 11.82 6.52
C HIS A 175 10.72 11.84 6.36
N PHE A 176 11.49 12.28 7.35
CA PHE A 176 12.94 12.08 7.38
C PHE A 176 13.29 10.58 7.41
N ALA A 177 12.60 9.78 8.23
CA ALA A 177 12.80 8.33 8.30
C ALA A 177 12.48 7.62 6.98
N LYS A 178 11.47 8.08 6.20
CA LYS A 178 11.20 7.56 4.85
C LYS A 178 12.40 7.74 3.90
N ARG A 179 13.26 8.71 4.17
CA ARG A 179 14.49 9.03 3.43
C ARG A 179 15.74 8.52 4.16
N ASP A 180 15.59 7.59 5.11
CA ASP A 180 16.65 7.01 5.94
C ASP A 180 17.50 8.07 6.68
N LYS A 181 16.89 9.18 7.12
CA LYS A 181 17.52 10.26 7.91
C LYS A 181 17.01 10.28 9.35
N PHE A 182 17.92 10.29 10.32
CA PHE A 182 17.62 10.36 11.76
C PHE A 182 18.80 10.91 12.57
N ASN A 183 18.55 11.35 13.79
CA ASN A 183 19.58 11.66 14.78
C ASN A 183 19.14 11.26 16.20
N VAL A 184 20.07 11.23 17.16
CA VAL A 184 19.79 10.83 18.56
C VAL A 184 18.69 11.70 19.17
N ASN A 185 18.72 13.01 18.94
CA ASN A 185 17.70 13.92 19.48
C ASN A 185 16.30 13.60 18.95
N SER A 186 16.16 13.23 17.68
CA SER A 186 14.86 12.83 17.10
C SER A 186 14.34 11.53 17.71
N LEU A 187 15.23 10.58 18.02
CA LEU A 187 14.86 9.35 18.74
C LEU A 187 14.39 9.66 20.18
N GLU A 188 15.15 10.47 20.92
CA GLU A 188 14.77 10.86 22.28
C GLU A 188 13.43 11.61 22.32
N GLN A 189 13.16 12.48 21.35
CA GLN A 189 11.86 13.13 21.22
C GLN A 189 10.74 12.13 21.00
N VAL A 190 10.93 11.18 20.08
CA VAL A 190 9.95 10.14 19.80
C VAL A 190 9.64 9.32 21.05
N PHE A 191 10.66 8.89 21.79
CA PHE A 191 10.43 8.17 23.05
C PHE A 191 9.74 9.02 24.11
N ARG A 192 10.11 10.31 24.24
CA ARG A 192 9.44 11.25 25.16
C ARG A 192 7.92 11.31 24.90
N ILE A 193 7.50 11.32 23.63
CA ILE A 193 6.08 11.32 23.24
C ILE A 193 5.44 9.96 23.54
N LEU A 194 6.10 8.86 23.19
CA LEU A 194 5.56 7.51 23.38
C LEU A 194 5.38 7.11 24.86
N GLU A 195 6.32 7.51 25.72
CA GLU A 195 6.37 7.14 27.15
C GLU A 195 5.42 7.95 28.02
N ASN A 196 4.96 9.11 27.56
CA ASN A 196 4.03 9.95 28.31
C ASN A 196 2.59 9.76 27.79
N PRO A 197 1.69 9.17 28.61
CA PRO A 197 0.32 8.86 28.20
C PRO A 197 -0.56 10.08 27.94
N ASN A 198 -0.12 11.28 28.36
CA ASN A 198 -0.89 12.52 28.16
C ASN A 198 -0.80 13.07 26.73
N TYR A 199 0.16 12.60 25.92
CA TYR A 199 0.24 13.01 24.52
C TYR A 199 -0.85 12.38 23.67
N ASP A 200 -1.22 13.13 22.63
CA ASP A 200 -2.23 12.74 21.67
C ASP A 200 -1.95 11.35 21.01
N PRO A 201 -2.97 10.47 20.90
CA PRO A 201 -2.80 9.14 20.32
C PRO A 201 -2.30 9.11 18.88
N GLU A 202 -2.71 10.08 18.04
CA GLU A 202 -2.27 10.14 16.64
C GLU A 202 -0.79 10.53 16.55
N ALA A 203 -0.34 11.49 17.37
CA ALA A 203 1.08 11.80 17.49
C ALA A 203 1.90 10.57 17.93
N LYS A 204 1.41 9.82 18.92
CA LYS A 204 2.04 8.57 19.37
C LYS A 204 2.04 7.50 18.27
N LEU A 205 0.98 7.40 17.47
CA LEU A 205 0.91 6.48 16.33
C LEU A 205 1.98 6.82 15.30
N ILE A 206 2.10 8.09 14.90
CA ILE A 206 3.13 8.55 13.95
C ILE A 206 4.53 8.28 14.52
N ALA A 207 4.75 8.56 15.80
CA ALA A 207 6.00 8.30 16.51
C ALA A 207 6.37 6.80 16.53
N ALA A 208 5.40 5.91 16.73
CA ALA A 208 5.63 4.47 16.66
C ALA A 208 5.94 4.01 15.22
N HIS A 209 5.25 4.57 14.21
CA HIS A 209 5.54 4.30 12.80
C HIS A 209 6.93 4.81 12.37
N TYR A 210 7.41 5.90 12.95
CA TYR A 210 8.78 6.39 12.76
C TYR A 210 9.81 5.32 13.14
N LEU A 211 9.70 4.72 14.34
CA LEU A 211 10.61 3.67 14.80
C LEU A 211 10.58 2.43 13.88
N MET A 212 9.42 2.10 13.34
CA MET A 212 9.25 0.97 12.43
C MET A 212 9.81 1.25 11.02
N ARG A 213 10.06 2.50 10.61
CA ARG A 213 10.29 2.83 9.19
C ARG A 213 11.70 2.51 8.68
N PHE A 214 12.70 2.58 9.54
CA PHE A 214 14.10 2.50 9.13
C PHE A 214 14.50 1.12 8.61
N LYS A 215 15.41 1.12 7.64
CA LYS A 215 16.08 -0.09 7.13
C LYS A 215 17.28 -0.48 8.00
N GLU A 216 18.14 0.49 8.32
CA GLU A 216 19.47 0.26 8.95
C GLU A 216 19.57 0.81 10.38
N LEU A 217 18.49 1.36 10.95
CA LEU A 217 18.55 1.96 12.28
C LEU A 217 18.78 0.89 13.35
N ASN A 218 19.93 0.98 14.03
CA ASN A 218 20.20 0.20 15.23
C ASN A 218 19.57 0.86 16.46
N ILE A 219 18.40 0.38 16.87
CA ILE A 219 17.70 0.77 18.11
C ILE A 219 17.95 -0.19 19.28
N SER A 220 19.01 -1.00 19.24
CA SER A 220 19.27 -2.01 20.28
C SER A 220 19.42 -1.39 21.68
N ASN A 221 20.00 -0.19 21.78
CA ASN A 221 20.13 0.55 23.04
C ASN A 221 18.79 1.01 23.64
N TYR A 222 17.70 0.95 22.86
CA TYR A 222 16.36 1.32 23.29
C TYR A 222 15.48 0.10 23.62
N PHE A 223 16.08 -1.10 23.66
CA PHE A 223 15.36 -2.36 23.85
C PHE A 223 14.44 -2.34 25.08
N ASP A 224 14.93 -1.97 26.26
CA ASP A 224 14.13 -2.02 27.49
C ASP A 224 12.95 -1.03 27.47
N ARG A 225 13.18 0.17 26.91
CA ARG A 225 12.14 1.19 26.71
C ARG A 225 11.07 0.67 25.75
N LEU A 226 11.48 0.09 24.61
CA LEU A 226 10.56 -0.47 23.62
C LEU A 226 9.79 -1.67 24.15
N LYS A 227 10.45 -2.57 24.88
CA LYS A 227 9.83 -3.71 25.55
C LYS A 227 8.72 -3.22 26.47
N LYS A 228 9.01 -2.25 27.34
CA LYS A 228 8.04 -1.65 28.25
C LYS A 228 6.84 -1.06 27.50
N LEU A 229 7.10 -0.24 26.47
CA LEU A 229 6.05 0.36 25.63
C LEU A 229 5.15 -0.69 24.96
N CYS A 230 5.73 -1.76 24.41
CA CYS A 230 4.96 -2.84 23.77
C CYS A 230 4.04 -3.57 24.76
N VAL A 231 4.48 -3.74 26.00
CA VAL A 231 3.72 -4.44 27.05
C VAL A 231 2.57 -3.58 27.59
N GLU A 232 2.83 -2.29 27.80
CA GLU A 232 1.92 -1.35 28.48
C GLU A 232 0.92 -0.64 27.55
N GLU A 233 1.29 -0.35 26.30
CA GLU A 233 0.46 0.44 25.37
C GLU A 233 -0.88 -0.22 25.12
N LYS A 234 -2.01 0.45 25.32
CA LYS A 234 -3.36 -0.15 25.20
C LYS A 234 -3.95 -0.04 23.79
N ASN A 235 -3.54 0.96 23.01
CA ASN A 235 -4.03 1.16 21.66
C ASN A 235 -3.38 0.13 20.70
N SER A 236 -4.20 -0.71 20.08
CA SER A 236 -3.75 -1.76 19.14
C SER A 236 -2.96 -1.22 17.95
N GLU A 237 -3.31 -0.06 17.40
CA GLU A 237 -2.64 0.54 16.23
C GLU A 237 -1.24 1.05 16.60
N ILE A 238 -1.10 1.70 17.76
CA ILE A 238 0.20 2.13 18.29
C ILE A 238 1.05 0.91 18.65
N ARG A 239 0.50 -0.04 19.41
CA ARG A 239 1.19 -1.27 19.83
C ARG A 239 1.67 -2.08 18.62
N MET A 240 0.87 -2.13 17.55
CA MET A 240 1.22 -2.81 16.30
C MET A 240 2.50 -2.24 15.68
N ALA A 241 2.65 -0.92 15.64
CA ALA A 241 3.85 -0.27 15.12
C ALA A 241 5.06 -0.46 16.07
N LEU A 242 4.84 -0.37 17.38
CA LEU A 242 5.88 -0.63 18.39
C LEU A 242 6.43 -2.06 18.32
N VAL A 243 5.56 -3.07 18.20
CA VAL A 243 5.95 -4.47 18.01
C VAL A 243 6.72 -4.66 16.70
N GLY A 244 6.32 -3.95 15.64
CA GLY A 244 7.06 -3.92 14.37
C GLY A 244 8.47 -3.33 14.51
N ALA A 245 8.69 -2.37 15.43
CA ALA A 245 10.02 -1.85 15.74
C ALA A 245 10.82 -2.81 16.64
N LEU A 246 10.22 -3.35 17.70
CA LEU A 246 10.86 -4.29 18.63
C LEU A 246 11.34 -5.57 17.92
N SER A 247 10.51 -6.12 17.02
CA SER A 247 10.82 -7.34 16.26
C SER A 247 12.01 -7.21 15.31
N LYS A 248 12.45 -5.97 15.02
CA LYS A 248 13.67 -5.72 14.26
C LYS A 248 14.95 -5.84 15.10
N ILE A 249 14.87 -5.88 16.43
CA ILE A 249 16.03 -5.98 17.31
C ILE A 249 16.44 -7.46 17.44
N PRO A 250 17.60 -7.88 16.90
CA PRO A 250 18.04 -9.28 16.91
C PRO A 250 18.61 -9.69 18.28
N ASN A 251 17.76 -9.71 19.30
CA ASN A 251 18.10 -10.07 20.68
C ASN A 251 17.26 -11.30 21.12
N PRO A 252 17.82 -12.34 21.77
CA PRO A 252 17.04 -13.47 22.30
C PRO A 252 15.87 -13.05 23.20
N GLN A 253 16.04 -12.00 24.01
CA GLN A 253 14.98 -11.46 24.86
C GLN A 253 13.84 -10.81 24.04
N THR A 254 14.11 -10.36 22.82
CA THR A 254 13.05 -9.95 21.87
C THR A 254 12.11 -11.13 21.62
N LEU A 255 12.63 -12.32 21.28
CA LEU A 255 11.80 -13.49 21.01
C LEU A 255 10.93 -13.89 22.20
N VAL A 256 11.50 -13.89 23.41
CA VAL A 256 10.76 -14.15 24.65
C VAL A 256 9.60 -13.15 24.80
N THR A 257 9.89 -11.86 24.63
CA THR A 257 8.89 -10.79 24.74
C THR A 257 7.79 -10.93 23.68
N LEU A 258 8.17 -11.26 22.43
CA LEU A 258 7.21 -11.43 21.34
C LEU A 258 6.32 -12.66 21.57
N ASP A 259 6.84 -13.75 22.09
CA ASP A 259 6.06 -14.95 22.44
C ASP A 259 5.09 -14.69 23.60
N GLU A 260 5.54 -13.95 24.62
CA GLU A 260 4.67 -13.46 25.71
C GLU A 260 3.52 -12.60 25.15
N LEU A 261 3.83 -11.66 24.25
CA LEU A 261 2.81 -10.79 23.63
C LEU A 261 1.83 -11.58 22.77
N TYR A 262 2.29 -12.58 22.02
CA TYR A 262 1.41 -13.45 21.25
C TYR A 262 0.45 -14.24 22.13
N SER A 263 0.95 -14.76 23.24
CA SER A 263 0.16 -15.57 24.19
C SER A 263 -0.94 -14.78 24.91
N ARG A 264 -0.90 -13.44 24.87
CA ARG A 264 -1.93 -12.55 25.44
C ARG A 264 -3.21 -12.42 24.60
N GLY A 265 -3.29 -13.06 23.42
CA GLY A 265 -4.49 -13.00 22.57
C GLY A 265 -4.79 -11.59 22.04
N LEU A 266 -3.74 -10.87 21.62
CA LEU A 266 -3.85 -9.49 21.16
C LEU A 266 -4.56 -9.37 19.80
N ASP A 267 -4.90 -8.13 19.44
CA ASP A 267 -5.42 -7.76 18.12
C ASP A 267 -4.60 -8.41 16.98
N VAL A 268 -5.29 -9.00 16.01
CA VAL A 268 -4.68 -9.75 14.90
C VAL A 268 -3.68 -8.93 14.10
N ARG A 269 -3.83 -7.60 14.05
CA ARG A 269 -2.90 -6.69 13.37
C ARG A 269 -1.57 -6.55 14.13
N VAL A 270 -1.63 -6.53 15.47
CA VAL A 270 -0.44 -6.56 16.33
C VAL A 270 0.32 -7.88 16.11
N LEU A 271 -0.40 -9.00 16.16
CA LEU A 271 0.17 -10.34 15.95
C LEU A 271 0.74 -10.51 14.53
N SER A 272 0.07 -9.95 13.52
CA SER A 272 0.56 -9.95 12.13
C SER A 272 1.92 -9.24 11.99
N ASN A 273 2.07 -8.08 12.63
CA ASN A 273 3.30 -7.29 12.53
C ASN A 273 4.50 -7.90 13.24
N LEU A 274 4.25 -8.70 14.27
CA LEU A 274 5.27 -9.50 14.96
C LEU A 274 6.04 -10.35 13.94
N PHE A 275 5.34 -11.15 13.13
CA PHE A 275 5.97 -12.03 12.14
C PHE A 275 6.64 -11.28 10.99
N LYS A 276 6.08 -10.14 10.57
CA LYS A 276 6.70 -9.30 9.53
C LYS A 276 8.09 -8.80 9.95
N GLY A 277 8.26 -8.41 11.21
CA GLY A 277 9.57 -7.99 11.71
C GLY A 277 10.52 -9.15 12.01
N LEU A 278 10.00 -10.30 12.50
CA LEU A 278 10.82 -11.51 12.68
C LEU A 278 11.53 -11.93 11.38
N ASN A 279 10.84 -11.84 10.23
CA ASN A 279 11.42 -12.19 8.93
C ASN A 279 12.64 -11.32 8.56
N GLN A 280 12.77 -10.13 9.14
CA GLN A 280 13.89 -9.22 8.88
C GLN A 280 15.11 -9.54 9.75
N SER A 281 14.90 -9.92 11.01
CA SER A 281 15.97 -9.98 12.01
C SER A 281 16.33 -11.38 12.52
N PHE A 282 15.47 -12.38 12.35
CA PHE A 282 15.67 -13.74 12.86
C PHE A 282 15.67 -14.78 11.74
N LYS A 283 16.81 -14.89 11.04
CA LYS A 283 16.93 -15.62 9.76
C LYS A 283 17.33 -17.09 9.87
N THR A 284 17.57 -17.62 11.06
CA THR A 284 18.13 -18.97 11.26
C THR A 284 17.26 -19.81 12.18
N GLY A 285 15.95 -19.83 11.94
CA GLY A 285 15.00 -20.71 12.62
C GLY A 285 14.73 -20.40 14.10
N GLN A 286 15.25 -19.29 14.65
CA GLN A 286 15.14 -19.01 16.09
C GLN A 286 13.68 -18.88 16.57
N ALA A 287 12.74 -18.54 15.67
CA ALA A 287 11.32 -18.41 15.99
C ALA A 287 10.46 -19.57 15.44
N ASN A 288 11.03 -20.73 15.12
CA ASN A 288 10.29 -21.86 14.53
C ASN A 288 9.13 -22.36 15.40
N SER A 289 9.38 -22.74 16.65
CA SER A 289 8.34 -23.26 17.57
C SER A 289 7.17 -22.28 17.69
N PHE A 290 7.52 -21.00 17.79
CA PHE A 290 6.58 -19.91 17.85
C PHE A 290 5.76 -19.77 16.55
N ALA A 291 6.41 -19.78 15.39
CA ALA A 291 5.75 -19.68 14.09
C ALA A 291 4.87 -20.91 13.77
N LEU A 292 5.30 -22.12 14.13
CA LEU A 292 4.52 -23.36 13.96
C LEU A 292 3.17 -23.31 14.70
N ARG A 293 3.13 -22.74 15.90
CA ARG A 293 1.87 -22.49 16.62
C ARG A 293 1.00 -21.46 15.90
N ALA A 294 1.59 -20.39 15.38
CA ALA A 294 0.87 -19.30 14.75
C ALA A 294 0.34 -19.58 13.34
N VAL A 295 0.94 -20.54 12.62
CA VAL A 295 0.42 -21.05 11.34
C VAL A 295 -1.01 -21.59 11.47
N GLN A 296 -1.37 -22.11 12.65
CA GLN A 296 -2.71 -22.64 12.92
C GLN A 296 -3.68 -21.58 13.45
N ASN A 297 -3.28 -20.31 13.51
CA ASN A 297 -4.16 -19.24 13.97
C ASN A 297 -5.39 -19.11 13.03
N PRO A 298 -6.61 -18.97 13.55
CA PRO A 298 -7.81 -18.87 12.72
C PRO A 298 -7.83 -17.61 11.83
N SER A 299 -7.10 -16.56 12.22
CA SER A 299 -6.99 -15.35 11.42
C SER A 299 -5.90 -15.49 10.36
N MET A 300 -6.28 -15.33 9.09
CA MET A 300 -5.34 -15.25 7.96
C MET A 300 -4.36 -14.08 8.09
N HIS A 301 -4.71 -13.05 8.87
CA HIS A 301 -3.80 -11.94 9.18
C HIS A 301 -2.59 -12.38 10.00
N VAL A 302 -2.67 -13.50 10.73
CA VAL A 302 -1.60 -14.05 11.57
C VAL A 302 -0.97 -15.28 10.92
N ALA A 303 -1.79 -16.22 10.44
CA ALA A 303 -1.32 -17.48 9.89
C ALA A 303 -0.46 -17.31 8.64
N ILE A 304 -0.81 -16.41 7.72
CA ILE A 304 -0.05 -16.18 6.49
C ILE A 304 1.33 -15.57 6.79
N PRO A 305 1.48 -14.49 7.58
CA PRO A 305 2.80 -14.00 7.98
C PRO A 305 3.65 -15.04 8.72
N ALA A 306 3.06 -15.86 9.59
CA ALA A 306 3.78 -16.95 10.27
C ALA A 306 4.28 -18.02 9.29
N ALA A 307 3.44 -18.44 8.33
CA ALA A 307 3.83 -19.38 7.30
C ALA A 307 4.94 -18.82 6.39
N ASN A 308 4.86 -17.53 6.04
CA ASN A 308 5.93 -16.86 5.26
C ASN A 308 7.25 -16.81 6.03
N TYR A 309 7.21 -16.58 7.34
CA TYR A 309 8.42 -16.67 8.18
C TYR A 309 9.05 -18.07 8.09
N LEU A 310 8.26 -19.15 8.14
CA LEU A 310 8.77 -20.52 7.99
C LEU A 310 9.30 -20.77 6.57
N LEU A 311 8.64 -20.29 5.53
CA LEU A 311 9.12 -20.40 4.15
C LEU A 311 10.52 -19.80 3.98
N ASP A 312 10.76 -18.65 4.59
CA ASP A 312 12.05 -17.96 4.48
C ASP A 312 13.10 -18.54 5.42
N ASN A 313 12.74 -18.81 6.68
CA ASN A 313 13.72 -18.98 7.77
C ASN A 313 13.68 -20.32 8.50
N ALA A 314 12.74 -21.23 8.18
CA ALA A 314 12.68 -22.54 8.84
C ALA A 314 14.02 -23.26 8.79
N SER A 315 14.36 -23.98 9.85
CA SER A 315 15.53 -24.87 9.87
C SER A 315 15.12 -26.32 9.62
N VAL A 316 16.10 -27.16 9.31
CA VAL A 316 15.86 -28.56 8.87
C VAL A 316 15.37 -29.48 9.99
N ASP A 317 15.49 -29.06 11.24
CA ASP A 317 15.01 -29.77 12.43
C ASP A 317 13.48 -29.83 12.51
N ILE A 318 12.76 -28.89 11.90
CA ILE A 318 11.29 -28.82 11.97
C ILE A 318 10.56 -29.48 10.78
N ILE A 319 11.24 -30.36 10.04
CA ILE A 319 10.68 -30.99 8.84
C ILE A 319 9.47 -31.87 9.18
N GLU A 320 9.49 -32.59 10.31
CA GLU A 320 8.38 -33.48 10.68
C GLU A 320 7.11 -32.69 11.06
N GLU A 321 7.28 -31.53 11.68
CA GLU A 321 6.20 -30.60 11.99
C GLU A 321 5.63 -29.99 10.70
N LEU A 322 6.48 -29.60 9.76
CA LEU A 322 6.04 -29.10 8.44
C LEU A 322 5.30 -30.18 7.64
N LYS A 323 5.75 -31.44 7.69
CA LYS A 323 5.03 -32.59 7.10
C LYS A 323 3.65 -32.76 7.73
N THR A 324 3.59 -32.72 9.06
CA THR A 324 2.33 -32.84 9.81
C THR A 324 1.34 -31.74 9.41
N LEU A 325 1.80 -30.49 9.32
CA LEU A 325 0.98 -29.36 8.88
C LEU A 325 0.56 -29.47 7.41
N ALA A 326 1.45 -29.92 6.52
CA ALA A 326 1.15 -30.10 5.10
C ALA A 326 0.08 -31.20 4.88
N ASP A 327 0.09 -32.25 5.69
CA ASP A 327 -0.86 -33.35 5.59
C ASP A 327 -2.18 -33.08 6.34
N GLN A 328 -2.21 -32.04 7.19
CA GLN A 328 -3.41 -31.63 7.91
C GLN A 328 -4.52 -31.15 6.96
N GLY A 329 -5.66 -31.82 6.98
CA GLY A 329 -6.81 -31.48 6.14
C GLY A 329 -7.49 -30.15 6.50
N SER A 330 -7.41 -29.73 7.76
CA SER A 330 -8.11 -28.53 8.26
C SER A 330 -7.42 -27.21 7.95
N LEU A 331 -6.18 -27.23 7.43
CA LEU A 331 -5.43 -26.01 7.17
C LEU A 331 -5.95 -25.33 5.88
N PRO A 332 -6.34 -24.04 5.93
CA PRO A 332 -6.81 -23.32 4.74
C PRO A 332 -5.76 -23.30 3.63
N TRP A 333 -6.18 -23.39 2.37
CA TRP A 333 -5.28 -23.49 1.22
C TRP A 333 -4.28 -22.33 1.12
N GLN A 334 -4.66 -21.13 1.59
CA GLN A 334 -3.83 -19.92 1.64
C GLN A 334 -2.57 -20.17 2.47
N VAL A 335 -2.72 -20.86 3.59
CA VAL A 335 -1.64 -21.16 4.54
C VAL A 335 -0.95 -22.45 4.14
N LYS A 336 -1.74 -23.46 3.75
CA LYS A 336 -1.27 -24.79 3.35
C LYS A 336 -0.29 -24.71 2.18
N SER A 337 -0.57 -23.89 1.18
CA SER A 337 0.34 -23.70 0.03
C SER A 337 1.71 -23.18 0.48
N ILE A 338 1.77 -22.23 1.43
CA ILE A 338 3.02 -21.69 1.97
C ILE A 338 3.75 -22.73 2.83
N VAL A 339 3.03 -23.56 3.59
CA VAL A 339 3.61 -24.69 4.32
C VAL A 339 4.23 -25.71 3.37
N TYR A 340 3.55 -26.07 2.27
CA TYR A 340 4.13 -26.92 1.22
C TYR A 340 5.40 -26.30 0.63
N ALA A 341 5.38 -25.00 0.33
CA ALA A 341 6.53 -24.28 -0.17
C ALA A 341 7.72 -24.35 0.81
N SER A 342 7.45 -24.10 2.11
CA SER A 342 8.44 -24.19 3.18
C SER A 342 9.02 -25.60 3.29
N LEU A 343 8.16 -26.63 3.36
CA LEU A 343 8.57 -28.02 3.42
C LEU A 343 9.46 -28.42 2.24
N LEU A 344 9.01 -28.16 1.01
CA LEU A 344 9.74 -28.50 -0.22
C LEU A 344 11.11 -27.84 -0.28
N LYS A 345 11.22 -26.59 0.19
CA LYS A 345 12.48 -25.84 0.27
C LYS A 345 13.43 -26.40 1.33
N LYS A 346 12.93 -27.03 2.40
CA LYS A 346 13.74 -27.52 3.53
C LYS A 346 14.07 -29.01 3.49
N ILE A 347 13.33 -29.83 2.73
CA ILE A 347 13.66 -31.27 2.56
C ILE A 347 15.10 -31.42 2.01
N PRO A 348 16.01 -32.11 2.72
CA PRO A 348 17.40 -32.29 2.29
C PRO A 348 17.52 -32.96 0.94
N HIS A 349 18.54 -32.60 0.15
CA HIS A 349 18.73 -33.10 -1.22
C HIS A 349 18.68 -34.65 -1.34
N TYR A 350 19.22 -35.37 -0.35
CA TYR A 350 19.25 -36.83 -0.31
C TYR A 350 17.88 -37.50 -0.05
N MET A 351 16.90 -36.79 0.51
CA MET A 351 15.54 -37.31 0.76
C MET A 351 14.66 -37.22 -0.49
N VAL A 352 15.10 -37.83 -1.58
CA VAL A 352 14.46 -37.74 -2.91
C VAL A 352 13.02 -38.28 -2.88
N LEU A 353 12.82 -39.49 -2.36
CA LEU A 353 11.49 -40.12 -2.31
C LEU A 353 10.47 -39.28 -1.53
N THR A 354 10.91 -38.69 -0.41
CA THR A 354 10.05 -37.79 0.40
C THR A 354 9.67 -36.56 -0.42
N ARG A 355 10.65 -35.89 -1.05
CA ARG A 355 10.38 -34.71 -1.89
C ARG A 355 9.42 -35.04 -3.02
N ASP A 356 9.69 -36.12 -3.76
CA ASP A 356 8.88 -36.52 -4.91
C ASP A 356 7.45 -36.87 -4.50
N GLY A 357 7.27 -37.49 -3.32
CA GLY A 357 5.94 -37.72 -2.74
C GLY A 357 5.16 -36.43 -2.49
N TYR A 358 5.80 -35.40 -1.91
CA TYR A 358 5.14 -34.11 -1.69
C TYR A 358 4.93 -33.30 -2.97
N VAL A 359 5.85 -33.40 -3.94
CA VAL A 359 5.68 -32.83 -5.29
C VAL A 359 4.47 -33.47 -5.98
N TYR A 360 4.33 -34.80 -5.92
CA TYR A 360 3.20 -35.51 -6.50
C TYR A 360 1.87 -35.07 -5.86
N ARG A 361 1.81 -34.99 -4.52
CA ARG A 361 0.63 -34.48 -3.80
C ARG A 361 0.28 -33.06 -4.22
N LEU A 362 1.28 -32.19 -4.38
CA LEU A 362 1.05 -30.80 -4.79
C LEU A 362 0.53 -30.71 -6.23
N LYS A 363 1.03 -31.53 -7.15
CA LYS A 363 0.49 -31.66 -8.52
C LYS A 363 -0.95 -32.16 -8.54
N ASP A 364 -1.27 -33.13 -7.69
CA ASP A 364 -2.65 -33.62 -7.50
C ASP A 364 -3.57 -32.51 -6.96
N LEU A 365 -3.11 -31.71 -5.98
CA LEU A 365 -3.85 -30.54 -5.50
C LEU A 365 -4.06 -29.49 -6.59
N ILE A 366 -3.05 -29.19 -7.42
CA ILE A 366 -3.19 -28.30 -8.58
C ILE A 366 -4.28 -28.80 -9.55
N GLY A 367 -4.32 -30.11 -9.82
CA GLY A 367 -5.32 -30.72 -10.69
C GLY A 367 -6.74 -30.73 -10.11
N LYS A 368 -6.87 -30.82 -8.78
CA LYS A 368 -8.16 -30.85 -8.06
C LYS A 368 -8.70 -29.46 -7.68
N SER A 369 -7.86 -28.44 -7.72
CA SER A 369 -8.21 -27.08 -7.31
C SER A 369 -9.38 -26.55 -8.12
N LYS A 370 -10.45 -26.14 -7.44
CA LYS A 370 -11.63 -25.55 -8.09
C LYS A 370 -11.49 -24.04 -8.26
N SER A 371 -10.74 -23.41 -7.36
CA SER A 371 -10.46 -21.98 -7.41
C SER A 371 -9.16 -21.73 -8.18
N THR A 372 -9.22 -20.79 -9.11
CA THR A 372 -8.06 -20.23 -9.80
C THR A 372 -6.99 -19.72 -8.82
N TYR A 373 -7.39 -19.15 -7.68
CA TYR A 373 -6.50 -18.63 -6.65
C TYR A 373 -5.80 -19.73 -5.84
N GLU A 374 -6.54 -20.78 -5.52
CA GLU A 374 -6.01 -21.96 -4.84
C GLU A 374 -4.98 -22.66 -5.73
N LYS A 375 -5.36 -22.91 -6.99
CA LYS A 375 -4.46 -23.49 -8.01
C LYS A 375 -3.18 -22.67 -8.14
N ALA A 376 -3.31 -21.35 -8.25
CA ALA A 376 -2.17 -20.44 -8.33
C ALA A 376 -1.26 -20.50 -7.09
N ALA A 377 -1.83 -20.57 -5.89
CA ALA A 377 -1.05 -20.68 -4.66
C ALA A 377 -0.23 -21.99 -4.63
N TYR A 378 -0.80 -23.11 -5.09
CA TYR A 378 -0.07 -24.36 -5.20
C TYR A 378 0.98 -24.36 -6.33
N ILE A 379 0.74 -23.69 -7.45
CA ILE A 379 1.76 -23.45 -8.48
C ILE A 379 2.94 -22.66 -7.91
N LYS A 380 2.68 -21.60 -7.12
CA LYS A 380 3.72 -20.81 -6.45
C LYS A 380 4.53 -21.64 -5.46
N ALA A 381 3.89 -22.56 -4.75
CA ALA A 381 4.56 -23.49 -3.84
C ALA A 381 5.45 -24.49 -4.60
N LEU A 382 4.95 -25.04 -5.72
CA LEU A 382 5.70 -25.97 -6.57
C LEU A 382 6.93 -25.30 -7.19
N SER A 383 6.84 -23.99 -7.44
CA SER A 383 7.94 -23.18 -7.98
C SER A 383 9.14 -23.05 -7.04
N GLU A 384 9.07 -23.52 -5.79
CA GLU A 384 10.23 -23.64 -4.91
C GLU A 384 11.20 -24.74 -5.34
N ILE A 385 10.74 -25.70 -6.15
CA ILE A 385 11.57 -26.77 -6.71
C ILE A 385 11.91 -26.44 -8.16
N PRO A 386 13.15 -26.01 -8.46
CA PRO A 386 13.50 -25.55 -9.81
C PRO A 386 13.26 -26.59 -10.89
N LYS A 387 13.49 -27.87 -10.59
CA LYS A 387 13.26 -28.99 -11.51
C LYS A 387 11.81 -29.14 -11.97
N GLU A 388 10.85 -28.56 -11.26
CA GLU A 388 9.43 -28.62 -11.59
C GLU A 388 8.97 -27.51 -12.54
N LEU A 389 9.87 -26.58 -12.90
CA LEU A 389 9.55 -25.51 -13.85
C LEU A 389 8.96 -26.01 -15.19
N PRO A 390 9.44 -27.11 -15.81
CA PRO A 390 8.83 -27.63 -17.05
C PRO A 390 7.37 -28.04 -16.86
N TYR A 391 7.00 -28.60 -15.71
CA TYR A 391 5.61 -28.91 -15.39
C TYR A 391 4.79 -27.62 -15.26
N ILE A 392 5.31 -26.63 -14.54
CA ILE A 392 4.63 -25.34 -14.32
C ILE A 392 4.38 -24.62 -15.65
N VAL A 393 5.38 -24.52 -16.52
CA VAL A 393 5.22 -23.93 -17.85
C VAL A 393 4.27 -24.77 -18.71
N GLY A 394 4.29 -26.10 -18.56
CA GLY A 394 3.38 -27.01 -19.23
C GLY A 394 1.91 -26.89 -18.81
N LEU A 395 1.59 -26.20 -17.71
CA LEU A 395 0.21 -25.86 -17.33
C LEU A 395 -0.36 -24.74 -18.20
N TYR A 396 0.48 -24.01 -18.94
CA TYR A 396 0.03 -22.98 -19.86
C TYR A 396 -0.86 -23.58 -20.93
N SER A 397 -2.00 -22.93 -21.14
CA SER A 397 -2.89 -23.19 -22.27
C SER A 397 -3.43 -21.87 -22.79
N ASP A 398 -3.82 -21.87 -24.06
CA ASP A 398 -4.34 -20.66 -24.71
C ASP A 398 -5.68 -20.20 -24.14
N GLN A 399 -6.32 -21.07 -23.37
CA GLN A 399 -7.59 -20.84 -22.67
C GLN A 399 -7.40 -20.58 -21.17
N ALA A 400 -6.15 -20.55 -20.67
CA ALA A 400 -5.88 -20.25 -19.28
C ALA A 400 -6.42 -18.85 -18.94
N ASN A 401 -7.10 -18.73 -17.80
CA ASN A 401 -7.48 -17.41 -17.32
C ASN A 401 -6.24 -16.55 -17.06
N SER A 402 -6.42 -15.24 -17.09
CA SER A 402 -5.31 -14.30 -17.02
C SER A 402 -4.50 -14.40 -15.71
N PHE A 403 -5.16 -14.71 -14.58
CA PHE A 403 -4.49 -14.86 -13.29
C PHE A 403 -3.57 -16.10 -13.22
N GLU A 404 -4.00 -17.24 -13.75
CA GLU A 404 -3.17 -18.44 -13.86
C GLU A 404 -1.96 -18.18 -14.77
N ASN A 405 -2.18 -17.49 -15.89
CA ASN A 405 -1.12 -17.12 -16.80
C ASN A 405 -0.07 -16.23 -16.11
N ILE A 406 -0.50 -15.19 -15.39
CA ILE A 406 0.38 -14.33 -14.60
C ILE A 406 1.13 -15.13 -13.54
N THR A 407 0.47 -16.09 -12.88
CA THR A 407 1.12 -16.95 -11.88
C THR A 407 2.24 -17.81 -12.49
N ILE A 408 2.06 -18.32 -13.72
CA ILE A 408 3.12 -19.04 -14.44
C ILE A 408 4.27 -18.09 -14.76
N ALA A 409 4.00 -16.86 -15.22
CA ALA A 409 5.04 -15.86 -15.47
C ALA A 409 5.83 -15.50 -14.20
N GLU A 410 5.17 -15.34 -13.06
CA GLU A 410 5.81 -15.11 -11.76
C GLU A 410 6.70 -16.30 -11.36
N ALA A 411 6.23 -17.53 -11.54
CA ALA A 411 6.99 -18.75 -11.25
C ALA A 411 8.22 -18.89 -12.15
N ILE A 412 8.11 -18.53 -13.44
CA ILE A 412 9.24 -18.45 -14.37
C ILE A 412 10.25 -17.43 -13.87
N LYS A 413 9.82 -16.18 -13.63
CA LYS A 413 10.70 -15.09 -13.18
C LYS A 413 11.48 -15.49 -11.92
N LYS A 414 10.77 -16.00 -10.91
CA LYS A 414 11.37 -16.47 -9.65
C LYS A 414 12.43 -17.54 -9.87
N ASN A 415 12.19 -18.50 -10.76
CA ASN A 415 13.14 -19.60 -11.01
C ASN A 415 14.35 -19.17 -11.84
N VAL A 416 14.13 -18.30 -12.82
CA VAL A 416 15.22 -17.75 -13.65
C VAL A 416 16.15 -16.87 -12.83
N GLU A 417 15.62 -16.04 -11.93
CA GLU A 417 16.44 -15.16 -11.07
C GLU A 417 17.31 -15.93 -10.05
N ARG A 418 17.21 -17.27 -9.97
CA ARG A 418 18.04 -18.08 -9.06
C ARG A 418 19.45 -18.28 -9.60
N GLN A 419 20.43 -18.23 -8.70
CA GLN A 419 21.84 -18.47 -9.04
C GLN A 419 22.11 -19.88 -9.58
N ASP A 420 21.32 -20.87 -9.19
CA ASP A 420 21.43 -22.28 -9.59
C ASP A 420 20.61 -22.65 -10.84
N PHE A 421 19.96 -21.69 -11.50
CA PHE A 421 19.08 -21.95 -12.65
C PHE A 421 19.83 -22.67 -13.80
N VAL A 422 21.00 -22.16 -14.19
CA VAL A 422 21.81 -22.74 -15.27
C VAL A 422 22.38 -24.12 -14.90
N LEU A 423 22.65 -24.35 -13.61
CA LEU A 423 23.09 -25.66 -13.11
C LEU A 423 21.95 -26.68 -13.12
N THR A 424 20.74 -26.22 -12.81
CA THR A 424 19.52 -27.05 -12.85
C THR A 424 19.18 -27.44 -14.29
N PHE A 425 19.32 -26.51 -15.24
CA PHE A 425 18.99 -26.69 -16.65
C PHE A 425 20.22 -26.47 -17.55
N PRO A 426 21.18 -27.41 -17.53
CA PRO A 426 22.41 -27.28 -18.29
C PRO A 426 22.16 -27.50 -19.79
N GLY A 427 23.03 -26.90 -20.59
CA GLY A 427 23.03 -27.04 -22.06
C GLY A 427 22.04 -26.11 -22.76
N LYS A 428 22.49 -25.47 -23.84
CA LYS A 428 21.67 -24.56 -24.66
C LYS A 428 20.44 -25.22 -25.32
N PHE A 429 20.45 -26.55 -25.43
CA PHE A 429 19.37 -27.35 -26.02
C PHE A 429 18.43 -27.97 -24.98
N ASN A 430 18.53 -27.56 -23.70
CA ASN A 430 17.59 -28.04 -22.69
C ASN A 430 16.15 -27.65 -23.10
N PRO A 431 15.18 -28.58 -23.14
CA PRO A 431 13.82 -28.32 -23.62
C PRO A 431 13.12 -27.15 -22.91
N ILE A 432 13.51 -26.83 -21.67
CA ILE A 432 12.92 -25.72 -20.94
C ILE A 432 13.10 -24.38 -21.67
N TYR A 433 14.25 -24.13 -22.32
CA TYR A 433 14.48 -22.86 -23.01
C TYR A 433 13.51 -22.67 -24.19
N ASN A 434 13.15 -23.75 -24.87
CA ASN A 434 12.13 -23.75 -25.93
C ASN A 434 10.73 -23.51 -25.35
N GLN A 435 10.40 -24.12 -24.20
CA GLN A 435 9.12 -23.89 -23.53
C GLN A 435 8.97 -22.43 -23.07
N LEU A 436 10.01 -21.85 -22.47
CA LEU A 436 10.04 -20.44 -22.07
C LEU A 436 9.90 -19.52 -23.28
N THR A 437 10.63 -19.81 -24.36
CA THR A 437 10.54 -19.03 -25.61
C THR A 437 9.14 -19.06 -26.18
N LYS A 438 8.53 -20.24 -26.27
CA LYS A 438 7.15 -20.40 -26.73
C LYS A 438 6.17 -19.64 -25.84
N TYR A 439 6.23 -19.85 -24.52
CA TYR A 439 5.35 -19.21 -23.54
C TYR A 439 5.35 -17.68 -23.66
N PHE A 440 6.53 -17.06 -23.65
CA PHE A 440 6.62 -15.60 -23.75
C PHE A 440 6.23 -15.11 -25.15
N THR A 441 6.63 -15.81 -26.21
CA THR A 441 6.26 -15.43 -27.58
C THR A 441 4.74 -15.45 -27.77
N ASP A 442 4.07 -16.54 -27.38
CA ASP A 442 2.63 -16.69 -27.51
C ASP A 442 1.88 -15.58 -26.75
N ASN A 443 2.30 -15.29 -25.51
CA ASN A 443 1.67 -14.26 -24.68
C ASN A 443 1.93 -12.83 -25.17
N VAL A 444 3.13 -12.52 -25.64
CA VAL A 444 3.44 -11.20 -26.21
C VAL A 444 2.69 -11.02 -27.54
N LEU A 445 2.58 -12.05 -28.36
CA LEU A 445 1.81 -12.01 -29.61
C LEU A 445 0.30 -11.85 -29.35
N ARG A 446 -0.22 -12.32 -28.22
CA ARG A 446 -1.60 -12.05 -27.80
C ARG A 446 -1.81 -10.68 -27.16
N GLY A 447 -0.73 -9.99 -26.80
CA GLY A 447 -0.81 -8.74 -26.04
C GLY A 447 -1.24 -8.95 -24.58
N ASP A 448 -0.86 -10.07 -23.96
CA ASP A 448 -1.13 -10.26 -22.52
C ASP A 448 -0.26 -9.29 -21.71
N GLN A 449 -0.91 -8.24 -21.23
CA GLN A 449 -0.23 -7.13 -20.56
C GLN A 449 0.46 -7.54 -19.26
N GLY A 450 -0.07 -8.50 -18.50
CA GLY A 450 0.52 -8.92 -17.23
C GLY A 450 1.78 -9.74 -17.45
N VAL A 451 1.74 -10.69 -18.39
CA VAL A 451 2.91 -11.47 -18.79
C VAL A 451 3.98 -10.56 -19.40
N MET A 452 3.60 -9.60 -20.25
CA MET A 452 4.55 -8.62 -20.82
C MET A 452 5.23 -7.76 -19.77
N ALA A 453 4.52 -7.33 -18.72
CA ALA A 453 5.09 -6.57 -17.62
C ALA A 453 6.11 -7.41 -16.84
N ILE A 454 5.74 -8.64 -16.45
CA ILE A 454 6.62 -9.57 -15.73
C ILE A 454 7.85 -9.93 -16.56
N MET A 455 7.66 -10.21 -17.85
CA MET A 455 8.73 -10.46 -18.80
C MET A 455 9.68 -9.25 -18.83
N SER A 456 9.15 -8.03 -18.95
CA SER A 456 9.97 -6.82 -19.04
C SER A 456 10.83 -6.61 -17.79
N GLU A 457 10.28 -6.86 -16.60
CA GLU A 457 11.02 -6.79 -15.35
C GLU A 457 12.12 -7.86 -15.25
N LEU A 458 11.83 -9.10 -15.67
CA LEU A 458 12.78 -10.20 -15.67
C LEU A 458 14.01 -9.87 -16.54
N PHE A 459 13.78 -9.47 -17.78
CA PHE A 459 14.85 -9.16 -18.75
C PHE A 459 15.61 -7.87 -18.41
N LEU A 460 15.03 -6.98 -17.60
CA LEU A 460 15.74 -5.78 -17.13
C LEU A 460 16.82 -6.14 -16.10
N LYS A 461 16.59 -7.16 -15.26
CA LYS A 461 17.52 -7.57 -14.20
C LYS A 461 18.53 -8.63 -14.64
N ASP A 462 18.11 -9.63 -15.41
CA ASP A 462 18.93 -10.81 -15.70
C ASP A 462 19.67 -10.67 -17.04
N ARG A 463 21.02 -10.59 -16.98
CA ARG A 463 21.85 -10.50 -18.19
C ARG A 463 22.07 -11.85 -18.89
N GLN A 464 22.11 -12.95 -18.15
CA GLN A 464 22.48 -14.27 -18.67
C GLN A 464 21.34 -14.91 -19.45
N LEU A 465 20.09 -14.69 -19.03
CA LEU A 465 18.94 -15.18 -19.78
C LEU A 465 18.76 -14.40 -21.08
N VAL A 466 19.00 -13.08 -21.08
CA VAL A 466 18.96 -12.23 -22.30
C VAL A 466 19.87 -12.78 -23.40
N GLU A 467 21.07 -13.25 -23.05
CA GLU A 467 22.05 -13.76 -24.01
C GLU A 467 21.65 -15.12 -24.61
N LYS A 468 20.82 -15.90 -23.90
CA LYS A 468 20.33 -17.22 -24.34
C LYS A 468 18.95 -17.14 -25.02
N TYR A 469 18.17 -16.11 -24.71
CA TYR A 469 16.84 -15.88 -25.28
C TYR A 469 16.96 -15.04 -26.56
N VAL A 470 16.49 -15.57 -27.68
CA VAL A 470 16.66 -14.92 -28.99
C VAL A 470 15.72 -13.71 -29.10
N ARG A 471 16.30 -12.50 -29.23
CA ARG A 471 15.64 -11.23 -29.65
C ARG A 471 14.38 -10.82 -28.86
N PRO A 472 14.45 -10.73 -27.52
CA PRO A 472 13.32 -10.24 -26.70
C PRO A 472 12.92 -8.79 -27.02
N ASP A 473 13.85 -7.96 -27.51
CA ASP A 473 13.61 -6.55 -27.86
C ASP A 473 12.64 -6.39 -29.05
N SER A 474 12.83 -7.20 -30.10
CA SER A 474 11.98 -7.15 -31.31
C SER A 474 10.57 -7.64 -30.99
N LEU A 475 10.47 -8.73 -30.22
CA LEU A 475 9.20 -9.27 -29.76
C LEU A 475 8.44 -8.27 -28.88
N LEU A 476 9.11 -7.64 -27.92
CA LEU A 476 8.49 -6.67 -27.02
C LEU A 476 8.12 -5.35 -27.72
N LYS A 477 8.87 -4.91 -28.75
CA LYS A 477 8.45 -3.78 -29.60
C LYS A 477 7.11 -4.07 -30.28
N MET A 478 6.96 -5.24 -30.90
CA MET A 478 5.68 -5.67 -31.50
C MET A 478 4.57 -5.80 -30.47
N GLY A 479 4.87 -6.37 -29.30
CA GLY A 479 3.90 -6.47 -28.20
C GLY A 479 3.44 -5.10 -27.70
N LYS A 480 4.38 -4.15 -27.57
CA LYS A 480 4.11 -2.79 -27.09
C LYS A 480 3.10 -2.06 -27.98
N GLU A 481 3.14 -2.27 -29.29
CA GLU A 481 2.19 -1.69 -30.26
C GLU A 481 0.75 -2.20 -30.07
N LYS A 482 0.56 -3.34 -29.39
CA LYS A 482 -0.77 -3.92 -29.08
C LYS A 482 -1.37 -3.41 -27.77
N LEU A 483 -0.58 -2.70 -26.95
CA LEU A 483 -1.05 -2.14 -25.69
C LEU A 483 -1.95 -0.93 -25.95
N ASN A 484 -3.10 -0.89 -25.29
CA ASN A 484 -4.07 0.18 -25.44
C ASN A 484 -3.86 1.19 -24.32
N LEU A 485 -3.43 2.41 -24.65
CA LEU A 485 -3.26 3.47 -23.67
C LEU A 485 -4.55 4.28 -23.51
N PRO A 486 -4.86 4.78 -22.30
CA PRO A 486 -4.06 4.67 -21.06
C PRO A 486 -4.25 3.36 -20.29
N ARG A 487 -5.17 2.49 -20.73
CA ARG A 487 -5.59 1.26 -20.05
C ARG A 487 -4.44 0.39 -19.57
N ASP A 488 -3.44 0.23 -20.43
CA ASP A 488 -2.32 -0.69 -20.28
C ASP A 488 -1.00 0.07 -19.96
N ILE A 489 -1.08 1.27 -19.36
CA ILE A 489 0.06 2.18 -19.11
C ILE A 489 1.16 1.57 -18.22
N GLU A 490 0.79 0.77 -17.23
CA GLU A 490 1.74 0.09 -16.34
C GLU A 490 2.66 -0.82 -17.14
N THR A 491 2.06 -1.69 -17.97
CA THR A 491 2.79 -2.59 -18.86
C THR A 491 3.58 -1.81 -19.90
N TRP A 492 3.01 -0.75 -20.48
CA TRP A 492 3.71 0.07 -21.47
C TRP A 492 4.98 0.67 -20.87
N ASN A 493 4.90 1.20 -19.65
CA ASN A 493 6.04 1.76 -18.92
C ASN A 493 7.07 0.69 -18.58
N ALA A 494 6.65 -0.52 -18.16
CA ALA A 494 7.56 -1.63 -17.90
C ALA A 494 8.34 -2.05 -19.15
N VAL A 495 7.65 -2.20 -20.28
CA VAL A 495 8.28 -2.53 -21.58
C VAL A 495 9.22 -1.42 -22.03
N GLU A 496 8.78 -0.16 -21.97
CA GLU A 496 9.61 0.96 -22.39
C GLU A 496 10.86 1.13 -21.53
N LYS A 497 10.72 0.95 -20.22
CA LYS A 497 11.87 0.99 -19.30
C LYS A 497 12.92 -0.04 -19.70
N LEU A 498 12.49 -1.27 -19.99
CA LEU A 498 13.39 -2.31 -20.49
C LEU A 498 14.06 -1.89 -21.80
N LEU A 499 13.29 -1.46 -22.81
CA LEU A 499 13.82 -1.05 -24.11
C LEU A 499 14.86 0.07 -23.99
N VAL A 500 14.55 1.10 -23.21
CA VAL A 500 15.41 2.27 -23.02
C VAL A 500 16.66 1.94 -22.21
N GLU A 501 16.50 1.40 -20.99
CA GLU A 501 17.64 1.21 -20.08
C GLU A 501 18.57 0.09 -20.53
N ARG A 502 18.03 -1.00 -21.10
CA ARG A 502 18.81 -2.18 -21.44
C ARG A 502 19.35 -2.14 -22.87
N TYR A 503 18.51 -1.83 -23.84
CA TYR A 503 18.85 -1.96 -25.26
C TYR A 503 19.33 -0.64 -25.87
N GLN A 504 18.82 0.49 -25.40
CA GLN A 504 19.24 1.82 -25.88
C GLN A 504 20.27 2.51 -24.96
N LYS A 505 20.46 2.01 -23.73
CA LYS A 505 21.32 2.61 -22.68
C LYS A 505 20.93 4.04 -22.32
N GLY A 506 19.64 4.36 -22.41
CA GLY A 506 19.08 5.66 -22.03
C GLY A 506 18.56 5.69 -20.59
N LYS A 507 18.06 6.85 -20.16
CA LYS A 507 17.33 7.01 -18.90
C LYS A 507 15.82 6.97 -19.17
N PHE A 508 15.13 6.06 -18.49
CA PHE A 508 13.67 5.93 -18.63
C PHE A 508 12.93 7.06 -17.88
N TYR A 509 11.84 7.50 -18.49
CA TYR A 509 10.86 8.40 -17.90
C TYR A 509 9.45 7.84 -18.14
N PRO A 510 8.60 7.73 -17.10
CA PRO A 510 7.22 7.28 -17.28
C PRO A 510 6.45 8.14 -18.28
N LYS A 511 5.63 7.50 -19.12
CA LYS A 511 4.78 8.24 -20.06
C LYS A 511 3.71 9.01 -19.31
N LYS A 512 3.67 10.32 -19.54
CA LYS A 512 2.60 11.19 -19.06
C LYS A 512 1.34 10.95 -19.91
N ILE A 513 0.21 10.74 -19.24
CA ILE A 513 -1.09 10.55 -19.87
C ILE A 513 -1.75 11.91 -20.13
N GLU A 514 -2.12 12.14 -21.38
CA GLU A 514 -2.90 13.31 -21.79
C GLU A 514 -4.27 13.32 -21.11
N TYR A 515 -4.84 14.51 -20.94
CA TYR A 515 -6.14 14.64 -20.31
C TYR A 515 -7.23 14.06 -21.21
N ASN A 516 -7.92 13.01 -20.73
CA ASN A 516 -8.85 12.22 -21.55
C ASN A 516 -10.19 11.92 -20.86
N HIS A 517 -10.40 12.41 -19.63
CA HIS A 517 -11.64 12.20 -18.90
C HIS A 517 -12.15 13.50 -18.29
N PRO A 518 -12.84 14.35 -19.08
CA PRO A 518 -13.36 15.61 -18.60
C PRO A 518 -14.35 15.48 -17.44
N VAL A 519 -14.16 16.31 -16.41
CA VAL A 519 -15.03 16.31 -15.23
C VAL A 519 -16.29 17.14 -15.49
N ASP A 520 -17.44 16.54 -15.21
CA ASP A 520 -18.74 17.22 -15.25
C ASP A 520 -18.96 17.99 -13.93
N TRP A 521 -18.42 19.21 -13.84
CA TRP A 521 -18.52 20.04 -12.63
C TRP A 521 -19.95 20.37 -12.22
N LYS A 522 -20.90 20.36 -13.14
CA LYS A 522 -22.32 20.55 -12.80
C LYS A 522 -22.85 19.38 -11.97
N LYS A 523 -22.46 18.17 -12.32
CA LYS A 523 -22.80 16.99 -11.54
C LYS A 523 -21.99 16.89 -10.24
N VAL A 524 -20.74 17.35 -10.23
CA VAL A 524 -19.94 17.43 -9.00
C VAL A 524 -20.57 18.41 -8.00
N ALA A 525 -21.07 19.56 -8.46
CA ALA A 525 -21.67 20.58 -7.60
C ALA A 525 -22.93 20.10 -6.86
N ILE A 526 -23.64 19.09 -7.38
CA ILE A 526 -24.82 18.51 -6.70
C ILE A 526 -24.48 17.31 -5.82
N LEU A 527 -23.22 16.88 -5.76
CA LEU A 527 -22.80 15.82 -4.84
C LEU A 527 -22.82 16.36 -3.41
N LYS A 528 -23.31 15.54 -2.48
CA LYS A 528 -23.16 15.81 -1.06
C LYS A 528 -21.68 15.77 -0.66
N ASP A 529 -21.32 16.52 0.36
CA ASP A 529 -19.97 16.51 0.96
C ASP A 529 -19.52 15.10 1.37
N SER A 530 -20.48 14.26 1.75
CA SER A 530 -20.28 12.86 2.11
C SER A 530 -21.34 11.97 1.49
N ILE A 531 -20.91 10.85 0.92
CA ILE A 531 -21.79 9.86 0.29
C ILE A 531 -21.59 8.52 0.99
N PHE A 532 -22.66 7.97 1.54
CA PHE A 532 -22.62 6.68 2.20
C PHE A 532 -22.79 5.56 1.17
N ILE A 533 -21.97 4.52 1.30
CA ILE A 533 -22.03 3.34 0.44
C ILE A 533 -22.04 2.07 1.28
N LYS A 534 -22.64 1.02 0.72
CA LYS A 534 -22.58 -0.35 1.24
C LYS A 534 -21.91 -1.24 0.21
N ILE A 535 -20.82 -1.89 0.57
CA ILE A 535 -20.13 -2.92 -0.22
C ILE A 535 -20.61 -4.28 0.27
N ASN A 536 -21.40 -4.98 -0.53
CA ASN A 536 -21.83 -6.33 -0.21
C ASN A 536 -20.81 -7.33 -0.74
N THR A 537 -20.28 -8.17 0.14
CA THR A 537 -19.30 -9.20 -0.20
C THR A 537 -19.85 -10.58 0.13
N ASP A 538 -19.21 -11.64 -0.38
CA ASP A 538 -19.52 -13.02 0.03
C ASP A 538 -19.12 -13.33 1.49
N LYS A 539 -18.44 -12.41 2.18
CA LYS A 539 -18.13 -12.48 3.63
C LYS A 539 -19.06 -11.65 4.51
N GLY A 540 -19.88 -10.78 3.92
CA GLY A 540 -20.75 -9.86 4.65
C GLY A 540 -20.71 -8.43 4.11
N GLU A 541 -21.33 -7.53 4.86
CA GLU A 541 -21.49 -6.13 4.47
C GLU A 541 -20.37 -5.25 5.05
N ILE A 542 -19.88 -4.31 4.25
CA ILE A 542 -18.95 -3.25 4.69
C ILE A 542 -19.60 -1.90 4.35
N ASN A 543 -19.83 -1.07 5.36
CA ASN A 543 -20.37 0.28 5.18
C ASN A 543 -19.21 1.30 5.16
N ALA A 544 -19.22 2.19 4.19
CA ALA A 544 -18.20 3.23 4.04
C ALA A 544 -18.82 4.60 3.73
N VAL A 545 -18.06 5.65 4.01
CA VAL A 545 -18.36 7.03 3.61
C VAL A 545 -17.29 7.50 2.61
N LEU A 546 -17.74 8.09 1.50
CA LEU A 546 -16.91 8.77 0.52
C LEU A 546 -16.83 10.26 0.87
N ILE A 547 -15.64 10.86 0.76
CA ILE A 547 -15.37 12.25 1.19
C ILE A 547 -15.17 13.13 -0.05
N THR A 548 -16.26 13.73 -0.54
CA THR A 548 -16.30 14.46 -1.82
C THR A 548 -15.41 15.70 -1.80
N LYS A 549 -15.41 16.47 -0.70
CA LYS A 549 -14.68 17.75 -0.59
C LYS A 549 -13.17 17.63 -0.83
N ASN A 550 -12.61 16.44 -0.57
CA ASN A 550 -11.16 16.18 -0.66
C ASN A 550 -10.73 15.51 -1.97
N ALA A 551 -11.66 14.87 -2.68
CA ALA A 551 -11.39 14.04 -3.84
C ALA A 551 -12.63 13.99 -4.77
N ALA A 552 -13.08 15.15 -5.23
CA ALA A 552 -14.37 15.30 -5.88
C ALA A 552 -14.46 14.54 -7.21
N THR A 553 -13.39 14.61 -8.02
CA THR A 553 -13.32 13.89 -9.30
C THR A 553 -13.29 12.37 -9.08
N THR A 554 -12.54 11.93 -8.07
CA THR A 554 -12.44 10.52 -7.70
C THR A 554 -13.76 9.96 -7.19
N VAL A 555 -14.41 10.65 -6.26
CA VAL A 555 -15.72 10.23 -5.72
C VAL A 555 -16.76 10.20 -6.83
N MET A 556 -16.76 11.19 -7.72
CA MET A 556 -17.67 11.25 -8.85
C MET A 556 -17.50 10.04 -9.79
N ASN A 557 -16.26 9.74 -10.21
CA ASN A 557 -15.94 8.56 -11.02
C ASN A 557 -16.35 7.26 -10.30
N PHE A 558 -16.06 7.14 -9.01
CA PHE A 558 -16.43 5.95 -8.24
C PHE A 558 -17.95 5.75 -8.15
N VAL A 559 -18.70 6.82 -7.91
CA VAL A 559 -20.17 6.82 -7.89
C VAL A 559 -20.75 6.46 -9.25
N GLN A 560 -20.16 6.94 -10.35
CA GLN A 560 -20.58 6.56 -11.69
C GLN A 560 -20.37 5.06 -11.95
N LEU A 561 -19.20 4.52 -11.60
CA LEU A 561 -18.92 3.09 -11.73
C LEU A 561 -19.86 2.23 -10.87
N ILE A 562 -20.26 2.71 -9.69
CA ILE A 562 -21.31 2.05 -8.88
C ILE A 562 -22.64 2.00 -9.65
N LYS A 563 -23.07 3.13 -10.23
CA LYS A 563 -24.34 3.23 -10.97
C LYS A 563 -24.37 2.38 -12.24
N GLU A 564 -23.21 2.12 -12.82
CA GLU A 564 -23.03 1.26 -14.00
C GLU A 564 -22.86 -0.23 -13.64
N ASP A 565 -23.07 -0.60 -12.37
CA ASP A 565 -22.86 -1.96 -11.85
C ASP A 565 -21.43 -2.49 -12.09
N PHE A 566 -20.44 -1.62 -12.32
CA PHE A 566 -19.07 -2.02 -12.70
C PHE A 566 -18.42 -2.96 -11.67
N PHE A 567 -18.67 -2.73 -10.38
CA PHE A 567 -18.08 -3.50 -9.29
C PHE A 567 -18.77 -4.85 -9.04
N LYS A 568 -19.93 -5.10 -9.65
CA LYS A 568 -20.70 -6.34 -9.49
C LYS A 568 -19.89 -7.56 -9.96
N GLY A 569 -19.68 -8.52 -9.07
CA GLY A 569 -18.90 -9.73 -9.35
C GLY A 569 -17.38 -9.50 -9.45
N LYS A 570 -16.89 -8.27 -9.23
CA LYS A 570 -15.44 -8.02 -9.15
C LYS A 570 -14.88 -8.68 -7.90
N ILE A 571 -13.60 -8.99 -7.96
CA ILE A 571 -12.91 -9.76 -6.92
C ILE A 571 -11.87 -8.94 -6.19
N PHE A 572 -11.64 -9.34 -4.94
CA PHE A 572 -10.47 -8.95 -4.18
C PHE A 572 -9.26 -9.75 -4.68
N HIS A 573 -8.69 -9.29 -5.79
CA HIS A 573 -7.59 -9.96 -6.48
C HIS A 573 -6.25 -9.87 -5.71
N ARG A 574 -6.13 -8.93 -4.77
CA ARG A 574 -4.95 -8.79 -3.91
C ARG A 574 -5.36 -8.50 -2.47
N VAL A 575 -4.92 -9.37 -1.57
CA VAL A 575 -5.11 -9.22 -0.12
C VAL A 575 -3.77 -9.40 0.56
N VAL A 576 -3.29 -8.36 1.24
CA VAL A 576 -2.03 -8.40 2.00
C VAL A 576 -2.36 -8.29 3.49
N PRO A 577 -2.09 -9.34 4.29
CA PRO A 577 -2.26 -9.33 5.74
C PRO A 577 -1.75 -8.06 6.39
N ASN A 578 -2.60 -7.41 7.19
CA ASN A 578 -2.26 -6.19 7.94
C ASN A 578 -1.62 -5.09 7.05
N PHE A 579 -2.14 -4.93 5.84
CA PHE A 579 -1.77 -3.83 4.95
C PHE A 579 -2.99 -3.33 4.17
N VAL A 580 -3.38 -4.01 3.09
CA VAL A 580 -4.51 -3.60 2.25
C VAL A 580 -5.23 -4.80 1.63
N VAL A 581 -6.49 -4.59 1.28
CA VAL A 581 -7.24 -5.39 0.31
C VAL A 581 -7.58 -4.52 -0.91
N GLN A 582 -7.44 -5.05 -2.11
CA GLN A 582 -7.57 -4.31 -3.38
C GLN A 582 -8.54 -5.00 -4.34
N ALA A 583 -9.39 -4.19 -4.99
CA ALA A 583 -10.43 -4.61 -5.93
C ALA A 583 -10.54 -3.64 -7.11
N GLY A 584 -11.52 -3.90 -8.00
CA GLY A 584 -11.82 -3.07 -9.17
C GLY A 584 -10.99 -3.38 -10.42
N CYS A 585 -10.06 -4.34 -10.37
CA CYS A 585 -9.30 -4.77 -11.55
C CYS A 585 -10.25 -5.43 -12.58
N PRO A 586 -10.31 -4.93 -13.84
CA PRO A 586 -11.19 -5.52 -14.86
C PRO A 586 -10.90 -6.98 -15.15
N ARG A 587 -9.61 -7.36 -15.13
CA ARG A 587 -9.12 -8.72 -15.38
C ARG A 587 -9.07 -9.61 -14.14
N GLY A 588 -9.16 -9.01 -12.95
CA GLY A 588 -9.03 -9.74 -11.69
C GLY A 588 -7.61 -10.22 -11.39
N ASP A 589 -6.60 -9.73 -12.09
CA ASP A 589 -5.22 -10.20 -11.99
C ASP A 589 -4.21 -9.12 -11.54
N GLY A 590 -4.73 -7.94 -11.18
CA GLY A 590 -3.95 -6.77 -10.79
C GLY A 590 -3.57 -5.87 -11.96
N TYR A 591 -3.62 -6.35 -13.21
CA TYR A 591 -3.25 -5.58 -14.38
C TYR A 591 -4.45 -5.02 -15.13
N GLY A 592 -4.24 -3.85 -15.73
CA GLY A 592 -5.23 -3.19 -16.57
C GLY A 592 -6.15 -2.23 -15.81
N SER A 593 -6.74 -1.35 -16.59
CA SER A 593 -7.55 -0.24 -16.11
C SER A 593 -8.78 -0.06 -17.01
N LEU A 594 -9.44 1.08 -16.95
CA LEU A 594 -10.34 1.52 -18.02
C LEU A 594 -9.55 2.25 -19.11
N ASP A 595 -10.21 2.54 -20.22
CA ASP A 595 -9.72 3.29 -21.39
C ASP A 595 -9.58 4.81 -21.13
N TYR A 596 -9.67 5.23 -19.86
CA TYR A 596 -9.43 6.58 -19.41
C TYR A 596 -8.72 6.58 -18.05
N THR A 597 -8.10 7.71 -17.70
CA THR A 597 -7.55 7.93 -16.36
C THR A 597 -8.21 9.12 -15.70
N ILE A 598 -8.31 9.06 -14.38
CA ILE A 598 -8.61 10.21 -13.54
C ILE A 598 -7.31 10.75 -12.95
N ARG A 599 -7.35 12.00 -12.52
CA ARG A 599 -6.18 12.70 -11.98
C ARG A 599 -6.04 12.46 -10.49
N THR A 600 -4.80 12.36 -10.01
CA THR A 600 -4.53 12.24 -8.57
C THR A 600 -5.04 13.50 -7.85
N GLU A 601 -5.69 13.30 -6.69
CA GLU A 601 -6.21 14.37 -5.82
C GLU A 601 -5.59 14.23 -4.43
N ILE A 602 -4.41 14.84 -4.25
CA ILE A 602 -3.71 14.86 -2.96
C ILE A 602 -4.32 15.94 -2.07
N SER A 603 -4.81 15.51 -0.91
CA SER A 603 -5.36 16.39 0.12
C SER A 603 -4.68 16.15 1.48
N GLU A 604 -5.18 16.83 2.51
CA GLU A 604 -4.68 16.68 3.89
C GLU A 604 -5.19 15.40 4.58
N LEU A 605 -6.07 14.63 3.93
CA LEU A 605 -6.45 13.30 4.40
C LEU A 605 -5.25 12.35 4.34
N ASN A 606 -5.19 11.45 5.31
CA ASN A 606 -4.07 10.54 5.50
C ASN A 606 -4.56 9.11 5.80
N PHE A 607 -3.64 8.16 5.78
CA PHE A 607 -3.87 6.76 6.09
C PHE A 607 -3.50 6.45 7.55
N LEU A 608 -3.82 7.33 8.50
CA LEU A 608 -3.54 7.11 9.94
C LEU A 608 -4.63 6.30 10.67
N ALA A 609 -5.54 5.69 9.93
CA ALA A 609 -6.59 4.84 10.50
C ALA A 609 -6.77 3.55 9.68
N THR A 610 -7.39 2.57 10.31
CA THR A 610 -7.90 1.37 9.63
C THR A 610 -9.14 1.69 8.80
N GLY A 611 -9.29 1.00 7.66
CA GLY A 611 -10.45 1.10 6.80
C GLY A 611 -10.43 2.33 5.88
N MET A 612 -9.28 2.94 5.63
CA MET A 612 -9.18 4.08 4.71
C MET A 612 -9.24 3.60 3.25
N LEU A 613 -10.04 4.27 2.42
CA LEU A 613 -10.17 3.98 0.99
C LEU A 613 -9.19 4.83 0.19
N GLY A 614 -8.39 4.18 -0.65
CA GLY A 614 -7.44 4.83 -1.56
C GLY A 614 -7.58 4.33 -2.99
N MET A 615 -7.32 5.20 -3.97
CA MET A 615 -7.28 4.79 -5.39
C MET A 615 -5.96 4.10 -5.69
N ALA A 616 -6.00 2.98 -6.41
CA ALA A 616 -4.79 2.33 -6.89
C ALA A 616 -4.27 3.06 -8.15
N SER A 617 -2.96 3.18 -8.27
CA SER A 617 -2.29 3.90 -9.35
C SER A 617 -0.99 3.19 -9.75
N ALA A 618 -0.60 3.30 -11.02
CA ALA A 618 0.73 2.93 -11.53
C ALA A 618 1.72 4.12 -11.51
N GLY A 619 1.37 5.19 -10.79
CA GLY A 619 2.05 6.49 -10.79
C GLY A 619 1.05 7.63 -10.76
N ASN A 620 1.53 8.86 -10.54
CA ASN A 620 0.67 10.05 -10.52
C ASN A 620 -0.15 10.14 -11.81
N ASP A 621 -1.45 10.40 -11.68
CA ASP A 621 -2.41 10.60 -12.78
C ASP A 621 -2.68 9.36 -13.65
N THR A 622 -2.63 8.18 -13.04
CA THR A 622 -2.91 6.89 -13.70
C THR A 622 -4.04 6.09 -13.05
N GLU A 623 -4.69 6.68 -12.04
CA GLU A 623 -5.87 6.14 -11.37
C GLU A 623 -7.05 5.99 -12.34
N SER A 624 -7.99 5.10 -12.01
CA SER A 624 -9.21 4.87 -12.80
C SER A 624 -10.26 4.12 -11.98
N CYS A 625 -10.28 2.78 -12.04
CA CYS A 625 -11.33 1.95 -11.46
C CYS A 625 -10.89 1.08 -10.27
N GLN A 626 -9.58 0.89 -10.10
CA GLN A 626 -9.04 0.07 -9.03
C GLN A 626 -8.92 0.87 -7.72
N PHE A 627 -9.32 0.25 -6.61
CA PHE A 627 -9.25 0.86 -5.27
C PHE A 627 -8.77 -0.15 -4.23
N PHE A 628 -8.31 0.36 -3.09
CA PHE A 628 -7.92 -0.45 -1.95
C PHE A 628 -8.51 0.07 -0.64
N ILE A 629 -8.66 -0.81 0.34
CA ILE A 629 -9.05 -0.50 1.72
C ILE A 629 -7.91 -0.94 2.65
N THR A 630 -7.50 -0.05 3.56
CA THR A 630 -6.43 -0.37 4.52
C THR A 630 -6.91 -1.28 5.65
N HIS A 631 -6.10 -2.27 6.00
CA HIS A 631 -6.30 -3.12 7.19
C HIS A 631 -5.75 -2.51 8.48
N SER A 632 -4.89 -1.50 8.35
CA SER A 632 -4.23 -0.81 9.46
C SER A 632 -3.72 0.56 9.01
N PRO A 633 -3.25 1.43 9.93
CA PRO A 633 -2.60 2.67 9.55
C PRO A 633 -1.37 2.45 8.65
N THR A 634 -1.32 3.17 7.53
CA THR A 634 -0.28 3.07 6.50
C THR A 634 0.25 4.43 6.08
N PRO A 635 0.85 5.23 6.98
CA PRO A 635 1.29 6.60 6.69
C PRO A 635 2.36 6.72 5.58
N HIS A 636 2.98 5.61 5.19
CA HIS A 636 3.91 5.61 4.06
C HIS A 636 3.20 5.85 2.70
N LEU A 637 1.88 5.64 2.62
CA LEU A 637 1.04 5.94 1.46
C LEU A 637 0.65 7.42 1.36
N ASP A 638 0.75 8.19 2.46
CA ASP A 638 0.36 9.60 2.51
C ASP A 638 1.11 10.44 1.47
N GLY A 639 0.37 11.32 0.79
CA GLY A 639 0.87 12.18 -0.28
C GLY A 639 1.14 11.48 -1.61
N ASN A 640 0.93 10.17 -1.71
CA ASN A 640 1.17 9.39 -2.93
C ASN A 640 -0.10 8.82 -3.57
N TYR A 641 -1.20 8.73 -2.82
CA TYR A 641 -2.46 8.17 -3.29
C TYR A 641 -3.62 9.08 -2.87
N THR A 642 -4.64 9.17 -3.73
CA THR A 642 -5.89 9.85 -3.38
C THR A 642 -6.62 9.08 -2.28
N VAL A 643 -6.83 9.71 -1.12
CA VAL A 643 -7.73 9.21 -0.08
C VAL A 643 -9.12 9.77 -0.37
N PHE A 644 -10.11 8.89 -0.60
CA PHE A 644 -11.45 9.32 -1.03
C PHE A 644 -12.59 8.78 -0.15
N GLY A 645 -12.29 8.01 0.90
CA GLY A 645 -13.30 7.51 1.81
C GLY A 645 -12.76 6.74 3.02
N LYS A 646 -13.67 6.27 3.87
CA LYS A 646 -13.38 5.48 5.06
C LYS A 646 -14.50 4.49 5.38
N VAL A 647 -14.15 3.28 5.80
CA VAL A 647 -15.07 2.29 6.36
C VAL A 647 -15.58 2.77 7.72
N ILE A 648 -16.90 2.78 7.87
CA ILE A 648 -17.62 3.21 9.08
C ILE A 648 -18.36 2.06 9.77
N GLY A 649 -18.41 0.87 9.15
CA GLY A 649 -18.94 -0.36 9.75
C GLY A 649 -18.55 -1.59 8.94
N GLY A 650 -18.46 -2.77 9.57
CA GLY A 650 -17.99 -4.00 8.91
C GLY A 650 -16.47 -4.17 8.89
N LEU A 651 -15.74 -3.61 9.87
CA LEU A 651 -14.29 -3.78 9.97
C LEU A 651 -13.91 -5.24 10.25
N GLU A 652 -14.74 -5.96 10.99
CA GLU A 652 -14.62 -7.39 11.23
C GLU A 652 -14.77 -8.20 9.94
N VAL A 653 -15.69 -7.80 9.04
CA VAL A 653 -15.84 -8.43 7.71
C VAL A 653 -14.61 -8.14 6.86
N LEU A 654 -14.15 -6.88 6.84
CA LEU A 654 -12.94 -6.46 6.12
C LEU A 654 -11.73 -7.33 6.48
N LEU A 655 -11.52 -7.62 7.77
CA LEU A 655 -10.41 -8.45 8.26
C LEU A 655 -10.58 -9.97 8.01
N THR A 656 -11.69 -10.40 7.41
CA THR A 656 -11.90 -11.79 6.99
C THR A 656 -11.75 -12.00 5.49
N LEU A 657 -11.69 -10.91 4.71
CA LEU A 657 -11.53 -10.97 3.26
C LEU A 657 -10.22 -11.67 2.89
N SER A 658 -10.31 -12.54 1.90
CA SER A 658 -9.23 -13.36 1.34
C SER A 658 -9.16 -13.17 -0.18
N GLN A 659 -8.00 -13.51 -0.74
CA GLN A 659 -7.80 -13.43 -2.19
C GLN A 659 -8.83 -14.31 -2.92
N GLY A 660 -9.55 -13.72 -3.86
CA GLY A 660 -10.59 -14.38 -4.64
C GLY A 660 -12.01 -14.21 -4.11
N ASP A 661 -12.20 -13.64 -2.92
CA ASP A 661 -13.51 -13.22 -2.42
C ASP A 661 -14.13 -12.16 -3.34
N LYS A 662 -15.46 -12.14 -3.40
CA LYS A 662 -16.22 -11.36 -4.39
C LYS A 662 -16.98 -10.19 -3.78
N ILE A 663 -17.01 -9.10 -4.53
CA ILE A 663 -17.99 -8.03 -4.39
C ILE A 663 -19.27 -8.51 -5.08
N ILE A 664 -20.34 -8.68 -4.32
CA ILE A 664 -21.67 -9.00 -4.84
C ILE A 664 -22.21 -7.77 -5.56
N ASP A 665 -22.26 -6.63 -4.89
CA ASP A 665 -22.56 -5.31 -5.46
C ASP A 665 -22.05 -4.20 -4.52
N ILE A 666 -22.13 -2.95 -4.99
CA ILE A 666 -21.95 -1.76 -4.15
C ILE A 666 -23.19 -0.90 -4.32
N LYS A 667 -23.75 -0.38 -3.22
CA LYS A 667 -24.96 0.45 -3.22
C LYS A 667 -24.69 1.82 -2.63
N LEU A 668 -25.28 2.86 -3.23
CA LEU A 668 -25.39 4.19 -2.63
C LEU A 668 -26.53 4.15 -1.59
N LEU A 669 -26.31 4.76 -0.42
CA LEU A 669 -27.27 4.80 0.69
C LEU A 669 -27.98 6.15 0.84
#